data_AF-A0A7Y5EQD4-F1
#
_entry.id   AF-A0A7Y5EQD4-F1
#
_cell.length_a   1.000
_cell.length_b   1.000
_cell.length_c   1.000
_cell.angle_alpha   90.00
_cell.angle_beta   90.00
_cell.angle_gamma   90.00
#
_symmetry.space_group_name_H-M   'P 1'
#
loop_
_entity.id
_entity.type
_entity.pdbx_description
1 polymer ?
#
loop_
_entity_poly.entity_id
_entity_poly.type
_entity_poly.pdbx_seq_one_letter_code
_entity_poly.pdbx_strand_id
1 'polypeptide(L)'
;MMKTIIALSILLLACSSAIAAAKTWTGAISTSWGLANNWSPSGAPLDGDDVTISSVTVRQPTFSSGTVTLNSISCSGTLTITGGSLSVSLASSIANLNLNGGIFGGTGNVQITGNFNWTDGILSGTGTFSINGSATGVLSGSGTKTLSSKTFSNSGTINWSGTGNIDGLGSSQFINQGTGALNIQSAADFTGAIRVENRRITISGNTFRGQMTKSASSGLTTISGEFINNGDLLINLGASLQLLAGGSGTGDFSLNGGNLNFSGGTYDCDAGSAVHGGGQVQVSGGTVNVSGVFNMTRPLANGIATACTGGTLNLLAASTLSSLGAHTFVSLGTLNLSSGETAFVERLQISGGTLTGSDLIRVSVLMEWSGGAMTGIGRTEIRTTADLNISGASLKTMSGSRILENYGDVFFAGTGVLVGSGSPIIHNMPDADFHIQTDSNISGTGTFNNHGNGFEGPFGEVFKEAGPLSHFAIEWVFNNDGRVECQQGPGLSLAGGGTSSGRFDILTNSALRFEGGMHTLTDQSSIFGPGALIMSGGVANISGFVTLTRPMPNISLNVASGTINFLAAATIQQIGGYVKIQGGTANFSAGQVVTMEQLDIESGTLTGSDTVKVTDLMNWSGGTMRGSGNTQVDAGGHLSISGSSVKRLDDARLLETLFVLGDTTIWTGTGNVESGPNARFDSRGDWRIETDADWLGGTVRNITQMRKMPGFGETLFTANVTNQNLLIVDVGAHLRFGGAFIQSLSIANTRLHEDAVLTGPPLLTYNAGALRTDTLRESPVVGILDMVGSSLVLGADPNAPGRLLLDGGLRFGANARLVVTILGTNNSNPDSIEFSQIIATSNAAPGIDLAGQLKIVRNSAYLPTVCDTIPIIMMEDSSEQIEGEFDSIVLEGFGGVFLEPVLVYEPQQVNLVMRPLRPGDANANGCVDDVDLAIVLGSFGSTCGCCPADINRDGLVDDTDLAIVLENFGLGC
;
A
#
# COMPACT_ATOMS: atom_id res chain seq x y z
N MET A 1 40.89 105.44 31.93
CA MET A 1 41.84 105.88 32.96
C MET A 1 41.20 105.68 34.32
N MET A 2 41.82 104.83 35.16
CA MET A 2 42.04 105.01 36.62
C MET A 2 40.88 105.57 37.49
N LYS A 3 40.52 105.06 38.67
CA LYS A 3 41.33 104.46 39.75
C LYS A 3 40.39 104.13 40.96
N THR A 4 40.40 102.88 41.48
CA THR A 4 41.03 102.53 42.79
C THR A 4 40.27 102.70 44.14
N ILE A 5 40.16 101.54 44.87
CA ILE A 5 40.39 101.27 46.35
C ILE A 5 39.20 101.43 47.34
N ILE A 6 38.91 100.63 48.40
CA ILE A 6 39.41 99.42 49.16
C ILE A 6 38.24 99.00 50.12
N ALA A 7 37.81 97.76 50.41
CA ALA A 7 38.43 96.47 50.78
C ALA A 7 38.80 96.29 52.28
N LEU A 8 37.93 95.72 53.14
CA LEU A 8 38.35 94.82 54.25
C LEU A 8 37.16 94.12 54.97
N SER A 9 36.65 93.01 54.42
CA SER A 9 35.86 92.02 55.21
C SER A 9 35.63 90.70 54.45
N ILE A 10 36.71 90.06 53.99
CA ILE A 10 36.71 88.62 53.64
C ILE A 10 38.06 88.07 54.12
N LEU A 11 38.10 87.57 55.35
CA LEU A 11 39.24 86.83 55.90
C LEU A 11 38.71 85.52 56.49
N LEU A 12 39.37 84.41 56.11
CA LEU A 12 39.22 83.03 56.59
C LEU A 12 38.01 82.21 56.12
N LEU A 13 38.02 81.83 54.84
CA LEU A 13 37.86 80.41 54.49
C LEU A 13 39.01 80.03 53.55
N ALA A 14 40.19 79.83 54.15
CA ALA A 14 41.20 79.01 53.50
C ALA A 14 40.64 77.59 53.50
N CYS A 15 40.14 77.16 52.34
CA CYS A 15 40.05 75.75 52.02
C CYS A 15 41.50 75.23 52.06
N SER A 16 41.92 74.70 53.20
CA SER A 16 43.15 73.93 53.29
C SER A 16 42.88 72.64 52.52
N SER A 17 43.32 72.59 51.26
CA SER A 17 43.58 71.31 50.59
C SER A 17 44.51 70.55 51.53
N ALA A 18 44.00 69.51 52.19
CA ALA A 18 44.83 68.66 53.04
C ALA A 18 45.97 68.12 52.18
N ILE A 19 47.21 68.43 52.57
CA ILE A 19 48.38 67.88 51.91
C ILE A 19 48.37 66.38 52.18
N ALA A 20 48.43 65.59 51.12
CA ALA A 20 48.62 64.15 51.19
C ALA A 20 49.74 63.80 52.19
N ALA A 21 49.42 63.00 53.21
CA ALA A 21 50.33 62.64 54.29
C ALA A 21 50.58 61.13 54.30
N ALA A 22 51.77 60.73 54.75
CA ALA A 22 52.07 59.35 55.08
C ALA A 22 51.51 59.01 56.48
N LYS A 23 50.59 58.05 56.56
CA LYS A 23 49.92 57.62 57.79
C LYS A 23 50.30 56.19 58.13
N THR A 24 50.88 55.99 59.31
CA THR A 24 51.23 54.65 59.82
C THR A 24 50.25 54.24 60.91
N TRP A 25 49.67 53.05 60.78
CA TRP A 25 48.82 52.46 61.80
C TRP A 25 49.63 52.01 63.01
N THR A 26 49.28 52.50 64.21
CA THR A 26 49.90 52.09 65.49
C THR A 26 49.03 51.10 66.26
N GLY A 27 47.71 51.16 66.08
CA GLY A 27 46.75 50.32 66.81
C GLY A 27 46.76 50.52 68.33
N ALA A 28 47.23 51.68 68.80
CA ALA A 28 47.51 51.93 70.21
C ALA A 28 46.28 51.87 71.12
N ILE A 29 45.09 52.19 70.61
CA ILE A 29 43.86 52.32 71.42
C ILE A 29 42.84 51.22 71.09
N SER A 30 42.49 51.05 69.83
CA SER A 30 41.43 50.13 69.38
C SER A 30 41.68 49.64 67.96
N THR A 31 40.78 48.83 67.41
CA THR A 31 40.78 48.44 65.99
C THR A 31 40.13 49.49 65.08
N SER A 32 39.47 50.53 65.60
CA SER A 32 38.68 51.46 64.78
C SER A 32 39.55 52.36 63.89
N TRP A 33 39.36 52.29 62.58
CA TRP A 33 40.08 53.10 61.58
C TRP A 33 39.92 54.61 61.82
N GLY A 34 38.73 55.07 62.18
CA GLY A 34 38.42 56.50 62.31
C GLY A 34 39.01 57.18 63.54
N LEU A 35 39.58 56.43 64.49
CA LEU A 35 40.09 57.00 65.74
C LEU A 35 41.50 57.60 65.53
N ALA A 36 41.62 58.93 65.65
CA ALA A 36 42.85 59.67 65.37
C ALA A 36 44.11 59.13 66.07
N ASN A 37 43.98 58.67 67.32
CA ASN A 37 45.12 58.19 68.13
C ASN A 37 45.59 56.76 67.78
N ASN A 38 44.96 56.09 66.82
CA ASN A 38 45.47 54.84 66.24
C ASN A 38 46.46 55.06 65.08
N TRP A 39 46.75 56.33 64.72
CA TRP A 39 47.59 56.71 63.59
C TRP A 39 48.78 57.57 64.01
N SER A 40 49.88 57.46 63.27
CA SER A 40 51.05 58.32 63.39
C SER A 40 51.42 58.92 62.02
N PRO A 41 51.52 60.26 61.88
CA PRO A 41 51.08 61.29 62.85
C PRO A 41 49.58 61.19 63.17
N SER A 42 49.16 61.63 64.36
CA SER A 42 47.76 61.53 64.83
C SER A 42 46.76 62.13 63.82
N GLY A 43 45.60 61.50 63.71
CA GLY A 43 44.53 61.82 62.76
C GLY A 43 44.29 60.68 61.78
N ALA A 44 43.02 60.32 61.55
CA ALA A 44 42.66 59.29 60.58
C ALA A 44 43.10 59.72 59.16
N PRO A 45 43.44 58.75 58.27
CA PRO A 45 43.77 59.02 56.89
C PRO A 45 42.63 59.74 56.16
N LEU A 46 42.98 60.75 55.36
CA LEU A 46 42.10 61.53 54.50
C LEU A 46 42.33 61.16 53.02
N ASP A 47 41.55 61.77 52.14
CA ASP A 47 41.72 61.61 50.68
C ASP A 47 43.14 62.03 50.24
N GLY A 48 43.79 61.18 49.45
CA GLY A 48 45.15 61.38 48.95
C GLY A 48 46.27 60.91 49.88
N ASP A 49 45.98 60.41 51.09
CA ASP A 49 47.02 59.92 52.01
C ASP A 49 47.62 58.56 51.57
N ASP A 50 48.88 58.31 51.95
CA ASP A 50 49.56 57.01 51.81
C ASP A 50 49.54 56.27 53.15
N VAL A 51 49.01 55.04 53.18
CA VAL A 51 48.80 54.29 54.43
C VAL A 51 49.76 53.11 54.54
N THR A 52 50.40 52.98 55.71
CA THR A 52 51.22 51.81 56.07
C THR A 52 50.64 51.10 57.30
N ILE A 53 50.45 49.78 57.23
CA ILE A 53 49.94 48.92 58.31
C ILE A 53 50.92 47.77 58.52
N SER A 54 51.45 47.63 59.74
CA SER A 54 52.42 46.57 60.07
C SER A 54 51.78 45.38 60.78
N SER A 55 52.24 44.17 60.48
CA SER A 55 51.81 42.91 61.12
C SER A 55 52.11 42.85 62.61
N VAL A 56 53.12 43.59 63.10
CA VAL A 56 53.52 43.56 64.52
C VAL A 56 52.65 44.42 65.44
N THR A 57 51.68 45.15 64.88
CA THR A 57 50.75 45.96 65.69
C THR A 57 49.72 45.08 66.39
N VAL A 58 49.48 45.36 67.68
CA VAL A 58 48.66 44.50 68.57
C VAL A 58 47.19 44.45 68.13
N ARG A 59 46.66 45.56 67.59
CA ARG A 59 45.26 45.68 67.15
C ARG A 59 45.22 46.08 65.68
N GLN A 60 44.84 45.16 64.80
CA GLN A 60 44.77 45.41 63.36
C GLN A 60 43.53 46.26 62.98
N PRO A 61 43.60 47.11 61.93
CA PRO A 61 42.56 48.08 61.63
C PRO A 61 41.26 47.46 61.07
N THR A 62 40.14 48.07 61.48
CA THR A 62 38.78 47.82 60.98
C THR A 62 38.18 49.12 60.45
N PHE A 63 37.85 49.15 59.16
CA PHE A 63 37.11 50.20 58.49
C PHE A 63 35.62 49.81 58.44
N SER A 64 34.77 50.55 59.15
CA SER A 64 33.35 50.21 59.32
C SER A 64 32.39 51.25 58.73
N SER A 65 32.87 52.46 58.43
CA SER A 65 32.05 53.58 57.99
C SER A 65 32.91 54.70 57.41
N GLY A 66 32.29 55.60 56.64
CA GLY A 66 32.95 56.74 56.01
C GLY A 66 33.33 56.48 54.55
N THR A 67 33.82 57.51 53.87
CA THR A 67 34.29 57.45 52.49
C THR A 67 35.68 58.06 52.43
N VAL A 68 36.68 57.29 51.98
CA VAL A 68 38.08 57.74 51.85
C VAL A 68 38.68 57.19 50.57
N THR A 69 39.34 58.04 49.78
CA THR A 69 40.12 57.67 48.60
C THR A 69 41.60 57.95 48.85
N LEU A 70 42.33 56.93 49.29
CA LEU A 70 43.76 56.99 49.56
C LEU A 70 44.56 57.05 48.25
N ASN A 71 45.81 57.49 48.38
CA ASN A 71 46.80 57.36 47.32
C ASN A 71 47.28 55.91 47.21
N SER A 72 47.78 55.31 48.29
CA SER A 72 48.16 53.89 48.34
C SER A 72 48.01 53.26 49.73
N ILE A 73 47.97 51.92 49.78
CA ILE A 73 48.05 51.11 51.01
C ILE A 73 49.20 50.11 50.90
N SER A 74 50.07 50.07 51.91
CA SER A 74 51.06 49.02 52.15
C SER A 74 50.76 48.35 53.49
N CYS A 75 50.15 47.16 53.47
CA CYS A 75 49.72 46.44 54.66
C CYS A 75 50.42 45.08 54.76
N SER A 76 51.32 44.89 55.71
CA SER A 76 51.88 43.57 56.03
C SER A 76 51.06 42.79 57.05
N GLY A 77 50.10 43.44 57.72
CA GLY A 77 49.17 42.86 58.69
C GLY A 77 47.83 42.43 58.10
N THR A 78 46.73 42.73 58.81
CA THR A 78 45.35 42.45 58.38
C THR A 78 44.55 43.75 58.28
N LEU A 79 43.87 43.97 57.17
CA LEU A 79 42.87 45.02 57.03
C LEU A 79 41.47 44.39 57.03
N THR A 80 40.57 44.89 57.88
CA THR A 80 39.17 44.44 57.90
C THR A 80 38.25 45.57 57.45
N ILE A 81 37.34 45.29 56.52
CA ILE A 81 36.33 46.22 56.02
C ILE A 81 34.95 45.59 56.30
N THR A 82 34.11 46.32 57.01
CA THR A 82 32.75 45.88 57.41
C THR A 82 31.65 46.81 56.90
N GLY A 83 32.01 48.00 56.41
CA GLY A 83 31.09 49.02 55.92
C GLY A 83 31.85 50.25 55.41
N GLY A 84 31.12 51.24 54.88
CA GLY A 84 31.71 52.44 54.25
C GLY A 84 32.34 52.17 52.87
N SER A 85 33.09 53.15 52.35
CA SER A 85 33.79 53.09 51.05
C SER A 85 35.26 53.48 51.19
N LEU A 86 36.16 52.52 51.01
CA LEU A 86 37.62 52.73 51.03
C LEU A 86 38.20 52.46 49.63
N SER A 87 38.86 53.45 49.04
CA SER A 87 39.44 53.34 47.70
C SER A 87 40.93 53.67 47.68
N VAL A 88 41.67 53.13 46.69
CA VAL A 88 43.08 53.46 46.42
C VAL A 88 43.27 53.93 44.98
N SER A 89 44.08 54.98 44.79
CA SER A 89 44.30 55.58 43.48
C SER A 89 45.52 55.01 42.76
N LEU A 90 46.54 54.57 43.50
CA LEU A 90 47.79 53.97 43.02
C LEU A 90 47.96 52.52 43.50
N ALA A 91 49.02 51.88 42.99
CA ALA A 91 49.35 50.50 43.31
C ALA A 91 49.48 50.28 44.83
N SER A 92 48.84 49.24 45.34
CA SER A 92 48.76 48.91 46.76
C SER A 92 48.99 47.41 47.00
N SER A 93 49.57 47.06 48.14
CA SER A 93 49.87 45.68 48.53
C SER A 93 49.34 45.40 49.93
N ILE A 94 48.54 44.35 50.07
CA ILE A 94 47.88 43.99 51.32
C ILE A 94 48.12 42.50 51.60
N ALA A 95 48.71 42.17 52.74
CA ALA A 95 48.94 40.79 53.14
C ALA A 95 47.61 40.07 53.40
N ASN A 96 46.79 40.57 54.33
CA ASN A 96 45.51 39.95 54.62
C ASN A 96 44.38 40.98 54.54
N LEU A 97 43.30 40.64 53.83
CA LEU A 97 42.12 41.47 53.68
C LEU A 97 40.86 40.66 54.03
N ASN A 98 40.09 41.17 55.00
CA ASN A 98 38.75 40.67 55.30
C ASN A 98 37.73 41.69 54.77
N LEU A 99 37.00 41.33 53.71
CA LEU A 99 35.91 42.12 53.17
C LEU A 99 34.58 41.47 53.58
N ASN A 100 33.93 42.08 54.57
CA ASN A 100 32.71 41.58 55.22
C ASN A 100 31.50 42.50 55.01
N GLY A 101 31.57 43.41 54.04
CA GLY A 101 30.60 44.46 53.78
C GLY A 101 31.28 45.73 53.26
N GLY A 102 30.49 46.73 52.88
CA GLY A 102 31.01 48.01 52.34
C GLY A 102 31.61 47.90 50.94
N ILE A 103 32.37 48.93 50.55
CA ILE A 103 33.01 49.06 49.24
C ILE A 103 34.52 49.15 49.44
N PHE A 104 35.28 48.30 48.75
CA PHE A 104 36.72 48.45 48.60
C PHE A 104 37.07 48.65 47.12
N GLY A 105 37.73 49.74 46.74
CA GLY A 105 37.83 50.07 45.33
C GLY A 105 38.92 51.03 44.90
N GLY A 106 38.67 51.72 43.80
CA GLY A 106 39.57 52.71 43.19
C GLY A 106 40.22 52.24 41.89
N THR A 107 41.03 53.13 41.32
CA THR A 107 41.75 52.94 40.05
C THR A 107 43.11 52.26 40.21
N GLY A 108 43.64 52.23 41.44
CA GLY A 108 44.91 51.60 41.75
C GLY A 108 44.84 50.08 41.67
N ASN A 109 45.92 49.45 41.22
CA ASN A 109 46.04 47.98 41.26
C ASN A 109 46.30 47.53 42.70
N VAL A 110 45.59 46.51 43.17
CA VAL A 110 45.75 45.95 44.51
C VAL A 110 46.26 44.52 44.40
N GLN A 111 47.33 44.19 45.13
CA GLN A 111 47.82 42.83 45.25
C GLN A 111 47.60 42.29 46.66
N ILE A 112 47.00 41.10 46.76
CA ILE A 112 46.89 40.32 47.98
C ILE A 112 48.02 39.30 48.03
N THR A 113 48.85 39.33 49.07
CA THR A 113 50.00 38.42 49.24
C THR A 113 49.77 37.27 50.23
N GLY A 114 48.74 37.35 51.08
CA GLY A 114 48.35 36.34 52.08
C GLY A 114 46.89 35.91 51.94
N ASN A 115 46.04 36.15 52.95
CA ASN A 115 44.64 35.71 52.96
C ASN A 115 43.67 36.80 52.49
N PHE A 116 42.79 36.46 51.54
CA PHE A 116 41.62 37.27 51.19
C PHE A 116 40.34 36.56 51.63
N ASN A 117 39.69 37.05 52.68
CA ASN A 117 38.38 36.54 53.11
C ASN A 117 37.29 37.48 52.60
N TRP A 118 36.39 36.98 51.76
CA TRP A 118 35.29 37.75 51.21
C TRP A 118 33.96 37.11 51.61
N THR A 119 33.24 37.75 52.52
CA THR A 119 31.95 37.24 53.03
C THR A 119 30.75 38.03 52.50
N ASP A 120 30.94 39.34 52.26
CA ASP A 120 29.97 40.27 51.70
C ASP A 120 30.69 41.53 51.17
N GLY A 121 30.03 42.38 50.39
CA GLY A 121 30.52 43.68 49.96
C GLY A 121 30.97 43.77 48.50
N ILE A 122 31.38 44.97 48.10
CA ILE A 122 31.63 45.35 46.70
C ILE A 122 33.12 45.64 46.51
N LEU A 123 33.74 45.01 45.50
CA LEU A 123 35.00 45.47 44.95
C LEU A 123 34.74 46.38 43.72
N SER A 124 35.09 47.67 43.79
CA SER A 124 34.69 48.65 42.76
C SER A 124 35.86 49.38 42.07
N GLY A 125 35.64 49.86 40.85
CA GLY A 125 36.60 50.67 40.10
C GLY A 125 37.56 49.85 39.23
N THR A 126 38.23 50.54 38.30
CA THR A 126 38.89 49.95 37.11
C THR A 126 40.25 49.32 37.36
N GLY A 127 40.85 49.49 38.54
CA GLY A 127 42.13 48.86 38.88
C GLY A 127 42.00 47.35 39.10
N THR A 128 43.05 46.59 38.76
CA THR A 128 43.07 45.13 38.94
C THR A 128 43.25 44.77 40.41
N PHE A 129 42.42 43.85 40.92
CA PHE A 129 42.58 43.23 42.24
C PHE A 129 43.11 41.81 42.06
N SER A 130 44.32 41.56 42.53
CA SER A 130 45.05 40.31 42.26
C SER A 130 45.30 39.49 43.53
N ILE A 131 44.99 38.19 43.48
CA ILE A 131 45.45 37.21 44.48
C ILE A 131 46.77 36.61 43.97
N ASN A 132 47.88 36.84 44.69
CA ASN A 132 49.19 36.33 44.28
C ASN A 132 49.29 34.79 44.36
N GLY A 133 50.31 34.22 43.73
CA GLY A 133 50.47 32.75 43.59
C GLY A 133 50.51 31.97 44.91
N SER A 134 51.07 32.53 45.97
CA SER A 134 51.11 31.92 47.31
C SER A 134 49.90 32.27 48.18
N ALA A 135 49.03 33.17 47.72
CA ALA A 135 47.91 33.71 48.48
C ALA A 135 46.69 32.78 48.40
N THR A 136 45.83 32.86 49.41
CA THR A 136 44.58 32.09 49.47
C THR A 136 43.37 33.01 49.58
N GLY A 137 42.40 32.86 48.67
CA GLY A 137 41.08 33.47 48.76
C GLY A 137 40.06 32.51 49.38
N VAL A 138 39.27 32.99 50.33
CA VAL A 138 38.16 32.25 50.94
C VAL A 138 36.89 33.07 50.74
N LEU A 139 36.04 32.60 49.82
CA LEU A 139 34.75 33.21 49.52
C LEU A 139 33.69 32.41 50.29
N SER A 140 33.16 33.00 51.37
CA SER A 140 32.25 32.33 52.30
C SER A 140 31.02 33.19 52.62
N GLY A 141 30.15 32.74 53.52
CA GLY A 141 28.94 33.47 53.89
C GLY A 141 27.85 33.55 52.82
N SER A 142 26.69 34.10 53.18
CA SER A 142 25.51 34.24 52.33
C SER A 142 25.41 35.57 51.58
N GLY A 143 26.28 36.54 51.89
CA GLY A 143 26.31 37.85 51.23
C GLY A 143 26.81 37.77 49.78
N THR A 144 26.21 38.59 48.91
CA THR A 144 26.62 38.70 47.51
C THR A 144 27.98 39.37 47.41
N LYS A 145 28.88 38.78 46.63
CA LYS A 145 30.23 39.26 46.38
C LYS A 145 30.22 40.01 45.06
N THR A 146 30.16 41.33 45.12
CA THR A 146 29.95 42.14 43.92
C THR A 146 31.26 42.68 43.36
N LEU A 147 31.52 42.45 42.08
CA LEU A 147 32.52 43.17 41.30
C LEU A 147 31.82 44.30 40.54
N SER A 148 32.30 45.54 40.64
CA SER A 148 31.71 46.69 39.95
C SER A 148 32.75 47.44 39.11
N SER A 149 32.75 47.16 37.80
CA SER A 149 33.75 47.58 36.82
C SER A 149 35.19 47.23 37.20
N LYS A 150 35.38 46.11 37.92
CA LYS A 150 36.68 45.68 38.43
C LYS A 150 37.15 44.38 37.77
N THR A 151 38.45 44.32 37.47
CA THR A 151 39.13 43.07 37.10
C THR A 151 39.64 42.38 38.36
N PHE A 152 39.10 41.20 38.65
CA PHE A 152 39.57 40.29 39.69
C PHE A 152 40.47 39.23 39.04
N SER A 153 41.71 39.09 39.49
CA SER A 153 42.71 38.18 38.90
C SER A 153 43.28 37.23 39.95
N ASN A 154 43.07 35.93 39.80
CA ASN A 154 43.60 34.92 40.71
C ASN A 154 44.81 34.20 40.13
N SER A 155 45.96 34.29 40.79
CA SER A 155 47.12 33.42 40.53
C SER A 155 47.36 32.38 41.63
N GLY A 156 46.67 32.50 42.77
CA GLY A 156 46.77 31.60 43.93
C GLY A 156 45.59 30.64 44.04
N THR A 157 45.21 30.24 45.26
CA THR A 157 44.09 29.30 45.48
C THR A 157 42.86 30.02 46.00
N ILE A 158 41.71 29.86 45.34
CA ILE A 158 40.42 30.35 45.81
C ILE A 158 39.52 29.18 46.19
N ASN A 159 39.00 29.20 47.41
CA ASN A 159 37.98 28.27 47.89
C ASN A 159 36.65 29.03 48.06
N TRP A 160 35.66 28.70 47.26
CA TRP A 160 34.32 29.28 47.33
C TRP A 160 33.33 28.26 47.91
N SER A 161 33.06 28.40 49.20
CA SER A 161 32.14 27.56 49.97
C SER A 161 30.86 28.29 50.40
N GLY A 162 30.81 29.62 50.26
CA GLY A 162 29.66 30.44 50.61
C GLY A 162 28.47 30.27 49.66
N THR A 163 27.26 30.51 50.18
CA THR A 163 26.00 30.46 49.42
C THR A 163 25.66 31.78 48.73
N GLY A 164 26.39 32.86 49.00
CA GLY A 164 26.21 34.13 48.30
C GLY A 164 26.87 34.11 46.93
N ASN A 165 26.15 34.63 45.93
CA ASN A 165 26.59 34.71 44.53
C ASN A 165 27.80 35.63 44.35
N ILE A 166 28.52 35.42 43.26
CA ILE A 166 29.47 36.41 42.73
C ILE A 166 28.73 37.18 41.64
N ASP A 167 28.55 38.49 41.85
CA ASP A 167 27.79 39.33 40.95
C ASP A 167 28.70 40.31 40.22
N GLY A 168 28.62 40.37 38.89
CA GLY A 168 29.42 41.30 38.09
C GLY A 168 28.58 42.43 37.51
N LEU A 169 28.92 43.66 37.90
CA LEU A 169 28.33 44.90 37.40
C LEU A 169 29.33 45.64 36.50
N GLY A 170 28.82 46.38 35.51
CA GLY A 170 29.64 47.14 34.57
C GLY A 170 30.52 46.22 33.68
N SER A 171 31.78 46.60 33.48
CA SER A 171 32.77 45.84 32.70
C SER A 171 33.68 44.97 33.58
N SER A 172 33.10 44.32 34.60
CA SER A 172 33.86 43.48 35.53
C SER A 172 34.35 42.19 34.87
N GLN A 173 35.49 41.68 35.33
CA GLN A 173 36.06 40.42 34.85
C GLN A 173 36.54 39.57 36.03
N PHE A 174 36.37 38.26 35.97
CA PHE A 174 36.96 37.31 36.92
C PHE A 174 37.92 36.37 36.18
N ILE A 175 39.21 36.54 36.38
CA ILE A 175 40.25 35.80 35.65
C ILE A 175 40.94 34.82 36.60
N ASN A 176 40.98 33.54 36.23
CA ASN A 176 41.83 32.56 36.89
C ASN A 176 43.08 32.32 36.03
N GLN A 177 44.23 32.80 36.49
CA GLN A 177 45.51 32.74 35.78
C GLN A 177 46.04 31.29 35.71
N GLY A 178 47.05 31.05 34.88
CA GLY A 178 47.60 29.70 34.63
C GLY A 178 48.07 28.93 35.87
N THR A 179 48.52 29.64 36.92
CA THR A 179 48.91 29.04 38.20
C THR A 179 47.78 29.01 39.23
N GLY A 180 46.66 29.66 38.92
CA GLY A 180 45.54 29.83 39.84
C GLY A 180 44.64 28.61 39.90
N ALA A 181 44.13 28.32 41.10
CA ALA A 181 43.11 27.31 41.34
C ALA A 181 41.82 27.98 41.83
N LEU A 182 40.67 27.67 41.22
CA LEU A 182 39.35 28.02 41.72
C LEU A 182 38.57 26.76 42.10
N ASN A 183 38.31 26.59 43.40
CA ASN A 183 37.54 25.48 43.94
C ASN A 183 36.13 25.96 44.30
N ILE A 184 35.14 25.55 43.51
CA ILE A 184 33.71 25.81 43.77
C ILE A 184 33.12 24.65 44.57
N GLN A 185 32.82 24.93 45.83
CA GLN A 185 32.25 24.00 46.81
C GLN A 185 30.80 24.36 47.17
N SER A 186 30.23 25.37 46.52
CA SER A 186 28.85 25.80 46.72
C SER A 186 27.97 25.54 45.49
N ALA A 187 26.69 25.86 45.64
CA ALA A 187 25.68 25.94 44.57
C ALA A 187 25.32 27.40 44.25
N ALA A 188 26.16 28.35 44.69
CA ALA A 188 25.96 29.75 44.37
C ALA A 188 26.41 30.01 42.93
N ASP A 189 25.90 31.10 42.36
CA ASP A 189 26.00 31.42 40.94
C ASP A 189 27.01 32.54 40.67
N PHE A 190 27.58 32.52 39.46
CA PHE A 190 28.13 33.71 38.85
C PHE A 190 26.98 34.43 38.12
N THR A 191 26.46 35.49 38.72
CA THR A 191 25.32 36.26 38.23
C THR A 191 25.73 37.57 37.60
N GLY A 192 24.86 38.12 36.74
CA GLY A 192 25.02 39.45 36.14
C GLY A 192 24.94 39.46 34.61
N ALA A 193 23.77 39.14 34.04
CA ALA A 193 23.33 39.59 32.71
C ALA A 193 21.85 39.24 32.45
N ILE A 194 21.08 40.09 31.72
CA ILE A 194 20.31 39.72 30.48
C ILE A 194 19.25 40.80 30.03
N ARG A 195 19.43 41.29 28.77
CA ARG A 195 18.50 41.79 27.70
C ARG A 195 17.66 43.10 27.87
N VAL A 196 18.05 44.17 27.15
CA VAL A 196 17.33 44.92 26.07
C VAL A 196 18.30 45.99 25.48
N GLU A 197 18.15 46.29 24.19
CA GLU A 197 18.89 47.21 23.30
C GLU A 197 19.72 48.36 23.94
N ASN A 198 20.97 48.50 23.48
CA ASN A 198 21.87 49.66 23.69
C ASN A 198 22.41 49.98 25.11
N ARG A 199 22.40 49.02 26.05
CA ARG A 199 23.29 49.04 27.22
C ARG A 199 23.88 47.64 27.47
N ARG A 200 25.17 47.45 27.16
CA ARG A 200 25.92 46.21 27.44
C ARG A 200 26.37 46.20 28.90
N ILE A 201 25.98 45.18 29.66
CA ILE A 201 26.65 44.79 30.91
C ILE A 201 27.23 43.42 30.67
N THR A 202 28.50 43.28 31.00
CA THR A 202 29.37 42.28 30.45
C THR A 202 30.27 41.78 31.57
N ILE A 203 29.97 40.59 32.09
CA ILE A 203 30.97 39.69 32.65
C ILE A 203 31.60 38.99 31.44
N SER A 204 32.34 39.74 30.59
CA SER A 204 33.12 39.16 29.47
C SER A 204 34.52 38.92 29.94
N GLY A 205 35.03 37.75 29.63
CA GLY A 205 36.42 37.40 29.89
C GLY A 205 36.62 36.72 31.23
N ASN A 206 35.67 35.89 31.67
CA ASN A 206 36.03 34.83 32.61
C ASN A 206 36.94 33.85 31.90
N THR A 207 38.22 34.21 31.76
CA THR A 207 39.26 33.37 31.18
C THR A 207 39.83 32.51 32.28
N PHE A 208 39.57 31.21 32.21
CA PHE A 208 40.23 30.21 33.02
C PHE A 208 41.45 29.70 32.26
N ARG A 209 42.65 30.07 32.69
CA ARG A 209 43.93 29.52 32.18
C ARG A 209 44.55 28.49 33.14
N GLY A 210 44.09 28.48 34.39
CA GLY A 210 44.46 27.49 35.41
C GLY A 210 43.30 26.55 35.74
N GLN A 211 43.42 25.78 36.82
CA GLN A 211 42.43 24.78 37.18
C GLN A 211 41.17 25.38 37.83
N MET A 212 40.00 24.98 37.34
CA MET A 212 38.70 25.20 37.96
C MET A 212 38.11 23.86 38.38
N THR A 213 37.74 23.70 39.65
CA THR A 213 37.13 22.47 40.16
C THR A 213 35.76 22.76 40.74
N LYS A 214 34.71 22.12 40.18
CA LYS A 214 33.38 22.08 40.79
C LYS A 214 33.24 20.78 41.61
N SER A 215 33.15 20.93 42.92
CA SER A 215 33.22 19.82 43.90
C SER A 215 31.99 19.67 44.79
N ALA A 216 31.06 20.63 44.79
CA ALA A 216 29.82 20.51 45.56
C ALA A 216 28.93 19.42 44.96
N SER A 217 28.68 18.34 45.70
CA SER A 217 27.88 17.18 45.29
C SER A 217 26.36 17.41 45.32
N SER A 218 25.91 18.56 45.83
CA SER A 218 24.51 18.98 45.79
C SER A 218 24.42 20.42 45.30
N GLY A 219 23.65 20.62 44.23
CA GLY A 219 23.27 21.94 43.72
C GLY A 219 24.03 22.39 42.47
N LEU A 220 23.25 23.07 41.61
CA LEU A 220 23.66 23.65 40.33
C LEU A 220 24.38 24.97 40.58
N THR A 221 25.55 25.16 39.97
CA THR A 221 26.13 26.51 39.80
C THR A 221 25.89 26.96 38.36
N THR A 222 25.33 28.14 38.19
CA THR A 222 25.11 28.78 36.90
C THR A 222 26.16 29.86 36.67
N ILE A 223 26.76 29.85 35.48
CA ILE A 223 27.55 30.95 34.95
C ILE A 223 26.69 31.67 33.92
N SER A 224 26.21 32.85 34.33
CA SER A 224 25.33 33.69 33.50
C SER A 224 26.09 34.55 32.49
N GLY A 225 27.39 34.76 32.70
CA GLY A 225 28.29 35.48 31.81
C GLY A 225 28.95 34.59 30.77
N GLU A 226 29.71 35.21 29.86
CA GLU A 226 30.54 34.50 28.89
C GLU A 226 31.65 33.73 29.61
N PHE A 227 31.79 32.44 29.29
CA PHE A 227 32.79 31.56 29.87
C PHE A 227 33.90 31.27 28.85
N ILE A 228 35.15 31.60 29.17
CA ILE A 228 36.30 31.29 28.31
C ILE A 228 37.19 30.26 29.00
N ASN A 229 37.21 29.03 28.50
CA ASN A 229 38.05 27.97 29.08
C ASN A 229 39.28 27.70 28.24
N ASN A 230 40.46 28.09 28.73
CA ASN A 230 41.77 27.81 28.15
C ASN A 230 42.67 27.04 29.13
N GLY A 231 42.08 26.41 30.15
CA GLY A 231 42.75 25.60 31.17
C GLY A 231 41.91 24.37 31.50
N ASP A 232 42.05 23.84 32.71
CA ASP A 232 41.38 22.60 33.10
C ASP A 232 40.11 22.90 33.91
N LEU A 233 38.95 22.46 33.43
CA LEU A 233 37.72 22.39 34.20
C LEU A 233 37.45 20.95 34.65
N LEU A 234 37.52 20.70 35.94
CA LEU A 234 37.14 19.43 36.56
C LEU A 234 35.77 19.53 37.23
N ILE A 235 34.84 18.65 36.85
CA ILE A 235 33.53 18.52 37.49
C ILE A 235 33.43 17.16 38.14
N ASN A 236 33.42 17.14 39.47
CA ASN A 236 33.44 15.90 40.26
C ASN A 236 32.04 15.29 40.42
N LEU A 237 32.03 14.02 40.84
CA LEU A 237 30.83 13.20 41.01
C LEU A 237 29.73 13.93 41.80
N GLY A 238 28.53 13.97 41.21
CA GLY A 238 27.34 14.61 41.79
C GLY A 238 27.30 16.13 41.64
N ALA A 239 28.38 16.77 41.16
CA ALA A 239 28.39 18.22 40.96
C ALA A 239 27.80 18.61 39.60
N SER A 240 27.10 19.74 39.53
CA SER A 240 26.50 20.27 38.30
C SER A 240 26.93 21.71 38.03
N LEU A 241 27.32 21.99 36.79
CA LEU A 241 27.66 23.32 36.29
C LEU A 241 26.82 23.63 35.05
N GLN A 242 26.26 24.84 34.96
CA GLN A 242 25.52 25.31 33.80
C GLN A 242 26.13 26.58 33.22
N LEU A 243 26.26 26.61 31.90
CA LEU A 243 26.66 27.78 31.12
C LEU A 243 25.43 28.32 30.38
N LEU A 244 25.14 29.61 30.54
CA LEU A 244 23.92 30.24 30.00
C LEU A 244 24.17 31.18 28.81
N ALA A 245 25.32 31.87 28.78
CA ALA A 245 25.63 32.84 27.73
C ALA A 245 26.56 32.30 26.62
N GLY A 246 27.09 31.08 26.78
CA GLY A 246 28.06 30.50 25.86
C GLY A 246 29.50 30.97 26.14
N GLY A 247 30.31 31.07 25.10
CA GLY A 247 31.73 31.46 25.15
C GLY A 247 32.60 30.63 24.21
N SER A 248 33.89 30.51 24.50
CA SER A 248 34.80 29.69 23.67
C SER A 248 36.01 29.21 24.45
N GLY A 249 36.85 28.36 23.84
CA GLY A 249 38.21 28.17 24.32
C GLY A 249 38.84 26.83 23.96
N THR A 250 40.12 26.72 24.29
CA THR A 250 41.00 25.58 23.95
C THR A 250 41.27 24.65 25.14
N GLY A 251 40.58 24.84 26.26
CA GLY A 251 40.83 24.12 27.50
C GLY A 251 40.10 22.78 27.61
N ASP A 252 40.45 22.01 28.63
CA ASP A 252 39.91 20.69 28.92
C ASP A 252 38.67 20.77 29.82
N PHE A 253 37.67 19.96 29.51
CA PHE A 253 36.47 19.70 30.29
C PHE A 253 36.50 18.24 30.75
N SER A 254 36.96 18.03 31.98
CA SER A 254 37.08 16.72 32.62
C SER A 254 35.87 16.44 33.51
N LEU A 255 35.01 15.52 33.08
CA LEU A 255 33.79 15.14 33.78
C LEU A 255 34.03 13.87 34.59
N ASN A 256 34.45 14.02 35.84
CA ASN A 256 34.68 12.91 36.78
C ASN A 256 33.37 12.52 37.51
N GLY A 257 32.33 12.18 36.74
CA GLY A 257 30.99 11.85 37.25
C GLY A 257 30.06 13.06 37.48
N GLY A 258 30.50 14.27 37.17
CA GLY A 258 29.70 15.49 37.24
C GLY A 258 28.89 15.79 35.96
N ASN A 259 28.03 16.80 36.01
CA ASN A 259 27.19 17.26 34.89
C ASN A 259 27.62 18.66 34.42
N LEU A 260 27.80 18.81 33.11
CA LEU A 260 28.00 20.09 32.42
C LEU A 260 26.81 20.35 31.48
N ASN A 261 26.07 21.44 31.72
CA ASN A 261 24.93 21.82 30.91
C ASN A 261 25.16 23.13 30.14
N PHE A 262 25.08 23.06 28.82
CA PHE A 262 25.00 24.22 27.92
C PHE A 262 23.53 24.59 27.69
N SER A 263 23.04 25.52 28.50
CA SER A 263 21.62 25.90 28.57
C SER A 263 21.21 27.05 27.66
N GLY A 264 22.18 27.80 27.13
CA GLY A 264 21.95 28.91 26.21
C GLY A 264 23.25 29.43 25.61
N GLY A 265 23.12 30.38 24.67
CA GLY A 265 24.26 30.95 23.94
C GLY A 265 24.96 29.95 23.01
N THR A 266 26.03 30.40 22.37
CA THR A 266 26.91 29.53 21.57
C THR A 266 28.21 29.31 22.33
N TYR A 267 28.63 28.06 22.51
CA TYR A 267 29.94 27.70 23.05
C TYR A 267 30.80 27.04 21.97
N ASP A 268 31.95 27.63 21.68
CA ASP A 268 32.92 27.08 20.72
C ASP A 268 34.05 26.36 21.46
N CYS A 269 34.04 25.03 21.44
CA CYS A 269 35.16 24.20 21.87
C CYS A 269 36.21 24.19 20.75
N ASP A 270 37.12 25.16 20.80
CA ASP A 270 38.11 25.45 19.75
C ASP A 270 39.13 24.31 19.57
N ALA A 271 39.88 24.37 18.47
CA ALA A 271 40.97 23.44 18.20
C ALA A 271 41.98 23.44 19.37
N GLY A 272 42.14 22.29 20.03
CA GLY A 272 42.97 22.11 21.23
C GLY A 272 42.18 21.82 22.51
N SER A 273 40.87 22.09 22.53
CA SER A 273 39.99 21.68 23.63
C SER A 273 39.78 20.17 23.68
N ALA A 274 39.41 19.67 24.87
CA ALA A 274 38.91 18.30 25.03
C ALA A 274 37.68 18.25 25.93
N VAL A 275 36.66 17.48 25.56
CA VAL A 275 35.51 17.15 26.40
C VAL A 275 35.51 15.66 26.65
N HIS A 276 35.71 15.24 27.89
CA HIS A 276 35.88 13.82 28.21
C HIS A 276 35.51 13.45 29.65
N GLY A 277 35.38 12.15 29.89
CA GLY A 277 35.17 11.59 31.23
C GLY A 277 33.90 10.74 31.38
N GLY A 278 33.61 10.35 32.62
CA GLY A 278 32.47 9.49 33.01
C GLY A 278 31.33 10.28 33.65
N GLY A 279 31.13 11.53 33.26
CA GLY A 279 30.00 12.36 33.66
C GLY A 279 29.00 12.59 32.52
N GLN A 280 28.20 13.65 32.62
CA GLN A 280 27.19 14.03 31.62
C GLN A 280 27.55 15.36 30.95
N VAL A 281 27.47 15.39 29.62
CA VAL A 281 27.37 16.62 28.82
C VAL A 281 25.92 16.76 28.37
N GLN A 282 25.28 17.87 28.74
CA GLN A 282 23.92 18.21 28.33
C GLN A 282 23.91 19.51 27.53
N VAL A 283 23.18 19.52 26.42
CA VAL A 283 22.86 20.72 25.65
C VAL A 283 21.35 20.91 25.68
N SER A 284 20.90 21.69 26.67
CA SER A 284 19.46 21.89 26.94
C SER A 284 18.86 23.08 26.21
N GLY A 285 19.67 24.05 25.76
CA GLY A 285 19.20 25.18 24.97
C GLY A 285 20.26 25.99 24.23
N GLY A 286 21.55 25.71 24.45
CA GLY A 286 22.65 26.36 23.72
C GLY A 286 22.99 25.71 22.38
N THR A 287 23.94 26.30 21.66
CA THR A 287 24.64 25.67 20.54
C THR A 287 26.07 25.39 20.98
N VAL A 288 26.57 24.18 20.81
CA VAL A 288 27.95 23.81 21.11
C VAL A 288 28.63 23.36 19.84
N ASN A 289 29.70 24.05 19.44
CA ASN A 289 30.50 23.69 18.28
C ASN A 289 31.81 23.08 18.75
N VAL A 290 32.06 21.82 18.42
CA VAL A 290 33.27 21.11 18.80
C VAL A 290 34.21 21.01 17.61
N SER A 291 35.39 21.60 17.76
CA SER A 291 36.55 21.44 16.87
C SER A 291 37.73 20.74 17.59
N GLY A 292 37.59 20.45 18.88
CA GLY A 292 38.56 19.69 19.68
C GLY A 292 38.23 18.20 19.82
N VAL A 293 38.71 17.56 20.89
CA VAL A 293 38.43 16.16 21.21
C VAL A 293 37.06 16.03 21.88
N PHE A 294 36.28 15.02 21.47
CA PHE A 294 35.08 14.59 22.19
C PHE A 294 35.15 13.09 22.48
N ASN A 295 35.26 12.72 23.76
CA ASN A 295 35.43 11.34 24.21
C ASN A 295 34.73 11.07 25.54
N MET A 296 33.44 10.74 25.47
CA MET A 296 32.68 10.39 26.66
C MET A 296 32.77 8.90 26.96
N THR A 297 32.88 8.55 28.24
CA THR A 297 32.92 7.16 28.72
C THR A 297 31.65 6.83 29.49
N ARG A 298 31.50 5.57 29.92
CA ARG A 298 30.33 5.14 30.68
C ARG A 298 30.22 5.93 32.00
N PRO A 299 29.09 6.60 32.27
CA PRO A 299 28.95 7.35 33.51
C PRO A 299 28.99 6.45 34.73
N LEU A 300 29.61 6.91 35.82
CA LEU A 300 29.78 6.14 37.06
C LEU A 300 28.43 5.69 37.68
N ALA A 301 27.33 6.36 37.34
CA ALA A 301 25.99 6.08 37.85
C ALA A 301 25.04 5.44 36.82
N ASN A 302 25.53 4.83 35.74
CA ASN A 302 24.72 4.29 34.62
C ASN A 302 23.74 5.33 34.01
N GLY A 303 24.12 6.60 34.01
CA GLY A 303 23.31 7.72 33.49
C GLY A 303 23.54 8.03 32.00
N ILE A 304 22.93 9.12 31.54
CA ILE A 304 23.14 9.67 30.19
C ILE A 304 24.53 10.33 30.14
N ALA A 305 25.36 9.97 29.16
CA ALA A 305 26.67 10.58 28.94
C ALA A 305 26.56 11.84 28.08
N THR A 306 25.78 11.78 27.00
CA THR A 306 25.59 12.89 26.05
C THR A 306 24.10 13.14 25.84
N ALA A 307 23.62 14.36 26.04
CA ALA A 307 22.20 14.69 25.96
C ALA A 307 21.93 15.96 25.13
N CYS A 308 21.13 15.86 24.07
CA CYS A 308 20.59 17.00 23.33
C CYS A 308 19.10 17.15 23.66
N THR A 309 18.81 17.97 24.67
CA THR A 309 17.46 18.08 25.27
C THR A 309 16.69 19.32 24.86
N GLY A 310 17.29 20.17 24.03
CA GLY A 310 16.65 21.34 23.43
C GLY A 310 17.59 22.22 22.61
N GLY A 311 18.91 22.11 22.83
CA GLY A 311 19.93 22.82 22.04
C GLY A 311 20.62 21.92 21.01
N THR A 312 21.69 22.44 20.40
CA THR A 312 22.41 21.80 19.29
C THR A 312 23.85 21.48 19.68
N LEU A 313 24.27 20.23 19.52
CA LEU A 313 25.66 19.79 19.63
C LEU A 313 26.20 19.47 18.22
N ASN A 314 27.16 20.24 17.75
CA ASN A 314 27.83 20.08 16.46
C ASN A 314 29.24 19.52 16.66
N LEU A 315 29.47 18.29 16.20
CA LEU A 315 30.79 17.68 16.09
C LEU A 315 31.29 17.99 14.67
N LEU A 316 32.12 19.03 14.54
CA LEU A 316 32.54 19.56 13.24
C LEU A 316 33.69 18.72 12.65
N ALA A 317 33.97 18.90 11.36
CA ALA A 317 35.03 18.16 10.64
C ALA A 317 36.44 18.29 11.25
N ALA A 318 36.67 19.31 12.07
CA ALA A 318 37.92 19.48 12.81
C ALA A 318 37.98 18.66 14.12
N SER A 319 36.85 18.16 14.61
CA SER A 319 36.78 17.42 15.86
C SER A 319 37.38 16.02 15.76
N THR A 320 38.00 15.57 16.85
CA THR A 320 38.37 14.17 17.03
C THR A 320 37.31 13.48 17.88
N LEU A 321 36.41 12.73 17.25
CA LEU A 321 35.33 12.00 17.91
C LEU A 321 35.72 10.53 18.09
N SER A 322 35.67 10.05 19.33
CA SER A 322 35.96 8.64 19.64
C SER A 322 34.81 7.90 20.32
N SER A 323 33.98 8.61 21.08
CA SER A 323 32.84 8.01 21.78
C SER A 323 31.85 9.08 22.22
N LEU A 324 30.55 8.81 22.05
CA LEU A 324 29.46 9.60 22.63
C LEU A 324 29.09 9.12 24.05
N GLY A 325 29.68 8.01 24.50
CA GLY A 325 29.47 7.40 25.81
C GLY A 325 28.47 6.24 25.79
N ALA A 326 28.18 5.70 26.98
CA ALA A 326 27.30 4.53 27.11
C ALA A 326 25.82 4.83 26.82
N HIS A 327 25.37 6.07 27.00
CA HIS A 327 24.00 6.43 26.66
C HIS A 327 23.95 7.85 26.10
N THR A 328 23.43 7.96 24.88
CA THR A 328 23.18 9.22 24.17
C THR A 328 21.68 9.44 24.03
N PHE A 329 21.19 10.61 24.45
CA PHE A 329 19.76 10.94 24.43
C PHE A 329 19.47 12.20 23.61
N VAL A 330 18.61 12.08 22.60
CA VAL A 330 18.22 13.17 21.69
C VAL A 330 16.71 13.35 21.75
N SER A 331 16.24 14.29 22.56
CA SER A 331 14.81 14.40 22.90
C SER A 331 14.08 15.54 22.21
N LEU A 332 14.69 16.73 22.16
CA LEU A 332 14.16 17.92 21.48
C LEU A 332 15.27 18.73 20.79
N GLY A 333 16.53 18.44 21.09
CA GLY A 333 17.69 19.12 20.51
C GLY A 333 18.19 18.46 19.23
N THR A 334 19.32 18.97 18.71
CA THR A 334 20.00 18.43 17.53
C THR A 334 21.37 17.88 17.90
N LEU A 335 21.64 16.63 17.53
CA LEU A 335 22.98 16.03 17.53
C LEU A 335 23.46 15.97 16.08
N ASN A 336 24.45 16.79 15.73
CA ASN A 336 25.04 16.85 14.40
C ASN A 336 26.43 16.22 14.40
N LEU A 337 26.57 15.05 13.77
CA LEU A 337 27.80 14.29 13.65
C LEU A 337 28.40 14.52 12.25
N SER A 338 29.30 15.49 12.14
CA SER A 338 29.96 15.88 10.88
C SER A 338 31.48 15.96 11.04
N SER A 339 32.04 15.11 11.90
CA SER A 339 33.47 15.02 12.23
C SER A 339 34.29 14.29 11.17
N GLY A 340 33.66 13.44 10.36
CA GLY A 340 34.35 12.49 9.48
C GLY A 340 34.78 11.20 10.19
N GLU A 341 34.61 11.12 11.51
CA GLU A 341 34.96 9.95 12.33
C GLU A 341 33.75 9.04 12.60
N THR A 342 34.00 7.83 13.12
CA THR A 342 32.92 6.97 13.61
C THR A 342 32.54 7.34 15.04
N ALA A 343 31.25 7.62 15.27
CA ALA A 343 30.68 7.82 16.60
C ALA A 343 30.29 6.49 17.24
N PHE A 344 30.91 6.12 18.36
CA PHE A 344 30.55 4.92 19.13
C PHE A 344 29.58 5.24 20.27
N VAL A 345 28.56 4.39 20.44
CA VAL A 345 27.59 4.47 21.54
C VAL A 345 27.09 3.08 21.96
N GLU A 346 26.82 2.86 23.24
CA GLU A 346 26.15 1.62 23.70
C GLU A 346 24.64 1.72 23.48
N ARG A 347 23.99 2.73 24.08
CA ARG A 347 22.57 3.02 23.90
C ARG A 347 22.31 4.36 23.23
N LEU A 348 21.55 4.37 22.14
CA LEU A 348 21.08 5.58 21.47
C LEU A 348 19.56 5.72 21.65
N GLN A 349 19.11 6.82 22.25
CA GLN A 349 17.68 7.08 22.43
C GLN A 349 17.29 8.37 21.72
N ILE A 350 16.35 8.30 20.78
CA ILE A 350 15.78 9.44 20.06
C ILE A 350 14.27 9.47 20.33
N SER A 351 13.81 10.51 21.03
CA SER A 351 12.40 10.62 21.44
C SER A 351 11.65 11.80 20.81
N GLY A 352 12.33 12.64 20.03
CA GLY A 352 11.74 13.82 19.39
C GLY A 352 12.72 14.80 18.74
N GLY A 353 14.02 14.72 19.07
CA GLY A 353 15.04 15.59 18.50
C GLY A 353 15.55 15.10 17.14
N THR A 354 16.64 15.72 16.67
CA THR A 354 17.23 15.44 15.36
C THR A 354 18.63 14.87 15.49
N LEU A 355 18.86 13.68 14.93
CA LEU A 355 20.19 13.17 14.62
C LEU A 355 20.53 13.54 13.17
N THR A 356 21.63 14.24 12.94
CA THR A 356 22.04 14.69 11.60
C THR A 356 23.54 14.57 11.36
N GLY A 357 23.98 14.96 10.17
CA GLY A 357 25.38 15.00 9.76
C GLY A 357 25.78 13.87 8.82
N SER A 358 27.08 13.79 8.52
CA SER A 358 27.68 12.86 7.54
C SER A 358 28.26 11.59 8.13
N ASP A 359 28.43 11.54 9.45
CA ASP A 359 29.22 10.49 10.08
C ASP A 359 28.48 9.16 10.19
N LEU A 360 29.26 8.11 10.43
CA LEU A 360 28.77 6.81 10.87
C LEU A 360 28.57 6.85 12.40
N ILE A 361 27.39 6.47 12.88
CA ILE A 361 27.15 6.15 14.29
C ILE A 361 26.93 4.65 14.45
N ARG A 362 27.65 4.02 15.38
CA ARG A 362 27.56 2.59 15.69
C ARG A 362 26.95 2.35 17.06
N VAL A 363 25.77 1.74 17.09
CA VAL A 363 25.06 1.34 18.31
C VAL A 363 25.40 -0.10 18.64
N SER A 364 25.79 -0.36 19.89
CA SER A 364 26.34 -1.67 20.29
C SER A 364 25.49 -2.49 21.25
N VAL A 365 24.48 -1.87 21.85
CA VAL A 365 23.58 -2.54 22.82
C VAL A 365 22.11 -2.28 22.48
N LEU A 366 21.69 -1.02 22.33
CA LEU A 366 20.27 -0.73 22.11
C LEU A 366 20.06 0.61 21.41
N MET A 367 19.21 0.65 20.41
CA MET A 367 18.62 1.88 19.91
C MET A 367 17.12 1.95 20.24
N GLU A 368 16.70 3.05 20.84
CA GLU A 368 15.30 3.35 21.12
C GLU A 368 14.87 4.55 20.28
N TRP A 369 13.93 4.35 19.35
CA TRP A 369 13.40 5.42 18.51
C TRP A 369 11.90 5.58 18.69
N SER A 370 11.53 6.49 19.59
CA SER A 370 10.13 6.74 19.95
C SER A 370 9.52 7.96 19.23
N GLY A 371 10.35 8.77 18.56
CA GLY A 371 9.97 9.94 17.78
C GLY A 371 11.19 10.74 17.32
N GLY A 372 10.97 11.77 16.50
CA GLY A 372 12.05 12.67 16.03
C GLY A 372 12.60 12.27 14.66
N ALA A 373 13.74 12.85 14.31
CA ALA A 373 14.28 12.80 12.95
C ALA A 373 15.71 12.22 12.89
N MET A 374 15.96 11.45 11.84
CA MET A 374 17.30 11.15 11.34
C MET A 374 17.48 11.79 9.97
N THR A 375 18.42 12.72 9.84
CA THR A 375 18.61 13.50 8.62
C THR A 375 20.05 13.49 8.14
N GLY A 376 20.29 13.99 6.93
CA GLY A 376 21.63 14.09 6.35
C GLY A 376 22.14 12.75 5.81
N ILE A 377 23.33 12.77 5.23
CA ILE A 377 23.89 11.64 4.46
C ILE A 377 24.57 10.56 5.31
N GLY A 378 24.60 10.72 6.63
CA GLY A 378 25.26 9.79 7.53
C GLY A 378 24.62 8.41 7.61
N ARG A 379 25.36 7.48 8.22
CA ARG A 379 24.96 6.07 8.41
C ARG A 379 24.69 5.80 9.89
N THR A 380 23.63 5.06 10.19
CA THR A 380 23.31 4.55 11.54
C THR A 380 23.42 3.03 11.49
N GLU A 381 24.37 2.45 12.20
CA GLU A 381 24.62 1.01 12.23
C GLU A 381 24.16 0.43 13.57
N ILE A 382 23.20 -0.49 13.52
CA ILE A 382 22.78 -1.35 14.64
C ILE A 382 23.58 -2.63 14.53
N ARG A 383 24.45 -2.91 15.49
CA ARG A 383 25.29 -4.13 15.44
C ARG A 383 24.48 -5.38 15.77
N THR A 384 25.05 -6.54 15.46
CA THR A 384 24.48 -7.87 15.78
C THR A 384 24.21 -8.12 17.26
N THR A 385 24.87 -7.36 18.15
CA THR A 385 24.66 -7.43 19.60
C THR A 385 23.64 -6.40 20.11
N ALA A 386 23.01 -5.65 19.20
CA ALA A 386 22.15 -4.54 19.53
C ALA A 386 20.75 -4.73 18.96
N ASP A 387 19.75 -4.32 19.73
CA ASP A 387 18.36 -4.27 19.27
C ASP A 387 18.00 -2.84 18.82
N LEU A 388 17.01 -2.73 17.93
CA LEU A 388 16.36 -1.47 17.56
C LEU A 388 14.86 -1.52 17.90
N ASN A 389 14.44 -0.73 18.88
CA ASN A 389 13.05 -0.58 19.27
C ASN A 389 12.44 0.67 18.64
N ILE A 390 11.57 0.49 17.63
CA ILE A 390 10.79 1.56 17.01
C ILE A 390 9.42 1.61 17.70
N SER A 391 9.22 2.59 18.57
CA SER A 391 8.10 2.62 19.53
C SER A 391 7.37 3.97 19.60
N GLY A 392 6.36 4.13 20.44
CA GLY A 392 5.68 5.40 20.69
C GLY A 392 4.81 5.91 19.53
N ALA A 393 3.98 6.93 19.84
CA ALA A 393 2.99 7.49 18.92
C ALA A 393 3.52 8.66 18.06
N SER A 394 4.68 9.21 18.39
CA SER A 394 5.26 10.33 17.65
C SER A 394 5.81 9.90 16.30
N LEU A 395 5.73 10.81 15.32
CA LEU A 395 6.29 10.63 13.99
C LEU A 395 7.81 10.39 14.06
N LYS A 396 8.28 9.48 13.21
CA LYS A 396 9.70 9.16 13.01
C LYS A 396 10.05 9.51 11.58
N THR A 397 11.03 10.36 11.36
CA THR A 397 11.39 10.81 10.01
C THR A 397 12.80 10.38 9.63
N MET A 398 12.97 9.88 8.41
CA MET A 398 14.29 9.73 7.78
C MET A 398 14.37 10.65 6.56
N SER A 399 15.46 11.41 6.41
CA SER A 399 15.62 12.25 5.23
C SER A 399 17.06 12.55 4.80
N GLY A 400 17.22 13.02 3.57
CA GLY A 400 18.51 13.49 3.04
C GLY A 400 19.50 12.37 2.74
N SER A 401 19.00 11.26 2.19
CA SER A 401 19.76 10.03 1.89
C SER A 401 20.41 9.37 3.11
N ARG A 402 19.86 9.58 4.31
CA ARG A 402 20.25 8.87 5.53
C ARG A 402 20.13 7.37 5.33
N ILE A 403 21.11 6.62 5.80
CA ILE A 403 21.10 5.16 5.77
C ILE A 403 20.97 4.61 7.20
N LEU A 404 20.05 3.67 7.40
CA LEU A 404 19.95 2.82 8.59
C LEU A 404 20.34 1.39 8.20
N GLU A 405 21.42 0.88 8.77
CA GLU A 405 21.91 -0.48 8.56
C GLU A 405 21.67 -1.30 9.82
N ASN A 406 20.83 -2.31 9.69
CA ASN A 406 20.46 -3.19 10.77
C ASN A 406 21.16 -4.55 10.63
N TYR A 407 21.95 -4.94 11.63
CA TYR A 407 22.54 -6.27 11.75
C TYR A 407 21.98 -7.08 12.94
N GLY A 408 21.06 -6.51 13.74
CA GLY A 408 20.45 -7.17 14.92
C GLY A 408 18.93 -7.23 14.80
N ASP A 409 18.22 -7.32 15.93
CA ASP A 409 16.76 -7.44 15.92
C ASP A 409 16.08 -6.07 15.93
N VAL A 410 15.10 -5.86 15.06
CA VAL A 410 14.25 -4.66 15.01
C VAL A 410 12.85 -5.01 15.46
N PHE A 411 12.33 -4.27 16.45
CA PHE A 411 10.95 -4.37 16.91
C PHE A 411 10.19 -3.08 16.59
N PHE A 412 9.37 -3.10 15.55
CA PHE A 412 8.48 -1.99 15.19
C PHE A 412 7.09 -2.19 15.79
N ALA A 413 6.92 -1.71 17.03
CA ALA A 413 5.68 -1.77 17.81
C ALA A 413 4.97 -0.41 18.00
N GLY A 414 5.60 0.70 17.59
CA GLY A 414 5.05 2.05 17.75
C GLY A 414 3.83 2.33 16.87
N THR A 415 2.94 3.21 17.35
CA THR A 415 1.77 3.69 16.59
C THR A 415 2.05 4.96 15.77
N GLY A 416 3.28 5.49 15.85
CA GLY A 416 3.72 6.63 15.04
C GLY A 416 4.33 6.16 13.73
N VAL A 417 3.84 6.70 12.60
CA VAL A 417 4.30 6.41 11.24
C VAL A 417 5.80 6.69 11.08
N LEU A 418 6.51 5.84 10.33
CA LEU A 418 7.86 6.11 9.85
C LEU A 418 7.76 6.74 8.46
N VAL A 419 8.23 7.98 8.31
CA VAL A 419 8.13 8.74 7.06
C VAL A 419 9.49 9.00 6.45
N GLY A 420 9.61 8.68 5.17
CA GLY A 420 10.80 8.97 4.36
C GLY A 420 10.64 10.18 3.45
N SER A 421 11.70 10.96 3.30
CA SER A 421 11.77 12.03 2.29
C SER A 421 13.20 12.25 1.80
N GLY A 422 13.40 12.39 0.48
CA GLY A 422 14.74 12.57 -0.07
C GLY A 422 15.58 11.30 -0.02
N SER A 423 14.97 10.18 -0.42
CA SER A 423 15.61 8.88 -0.67
C SER A 423 16.43 8.27 0.49
N PRO A 424 15.93 8.24 1.74
CA PRO A 424 16.54 7.45 2.80
C PRO A 424 16.54 5.95 2.45
N ILE A 425 17.46 5.20 3.08
CA ILE A 425 17.61 3.77 2.86
C ILE A 425 17.59 3.03 4.19
N ILE A 426 16.81 1.95 4.27
CA ILE A 426 16.91 0.94 5.32
C ILE A 426 17.52 -0.31 4.68
N HIS A 427 18.59 -0.82 5.30
CA HIS A 427 19.16 -2.12 5.01
C HIS A 427 18.90 -3.03 6.21
N ASN A 428 18.05 -4.03 6.03
CA ASN A 428 18.01 -5.18 6.92
C ASN A 428 19.04 -6.19 6.40
N MET A 429 20.16 -6.36 7.10
CA MET A 429 21.27 -7.18 6.64
C MET A 429 20.95 -8.68 6.82
N PRO A 430 21.72 -9.59 6.20
CA PRO A 430 21.54 -11.02 6.45
C PRO A 430 21.70 -11.35 7.94
N ASP A 431 20.95 -12.35 8.42
CA ASP A 431 20.86 -12.76 9.84
C ASP A 431 20.17 -11.74 10.77
N ALA A 432 19.67 -10.62 10.24
CA ALA A 432 18.96 -9.60 11.01
C ALA A 432 17.44 -9.76 10.86
N ASP A 433 16.72 -9.71 11.98
CA ASP A 433 15.27 -9.85 11.99
C ASP A 433 14.56 -8.48 12.11
N PHE A 434 13.53 -8.26 11.31
CA PHE A 434 12.69 -7.07 11.34
C PHE A 434 11.24 -7.44 11.64
N HIS A 435 10.86 -7.29 12.91
CA HIS A 435 9.55 -7.58 13.44
C HIS A 435 8.62 -6.37 13.33
N ILE A 436 7.55 -6.49 12.53
CA ILE A 436 6.50 -5.51 12.37
C ILE A 436 5.31 -5.92 13.27
N GLN A 437 5.18 -5.25 14.40
CA GLN A 437 4.19 -5.50 15.46
C GLN A 437 3.10 -4.42 15.52
N THR A 438 3.05 -3.56 14.50
CA THR A 438 2.13 -2.44 14.38
C THR A 438 1.46 -2.46 13.01
N ASP A 439 0.41 -1.65 12.87
CA ASP A 439 -0.22 -1.35 11.59
C ASP A 439 0.07 0.10 11.15
N SER A 440 1.04 0.77 11.81
CA SER A 440 1.50 2.12 11.44
C SER A 440 2.57 2.09 10.36
N ASN A 441 2.16 2.39 9.14
CA ASN A 441 2.92 2.25 7.90
C ASN A 441 4.35 2.84 7.89
N ILE A 442 5.13 2.35 6.94
CA ILE A 442 6.29 3.07 6.38
C ILE A 442 5.78 3.86 5.17
N SER A 443 5.76 5.18 5.29
CA SER A 443 5.15 6.09 4.31
C SER A 443 6.15 7.05 3.66
N GLY A 444 5.73 7.70 2.57
CA GLY A 444 6.56 8.67 1.84
C GLY A 444 7.54 7.99 0.87
N THR A 445 8.74 8.55 0.72
CA THR A 445 9.73 8.05 -0.25
C THR A 445 10.99 7.52 0.44
N GLY A 446 11.50 6.39 -0.05
CA GLY A 446 12.72 5.75 0.42
C GLY A 446 12.86 4.36 -0.19
N THR A 447 13.90 3.64 0.24
CA THR A 447 14.17 2.25 -0.18
C THR A 447 14.36 1.38 1.06
N PHE A 448 13.62 0.28 1.13
CA PHE A 448 13.83 -0.81 2.08
C PHE A 448 14.46 -1.97 1.32
N ASN A 449 15.67 -2.37 1.72
CA ASN A 449 16.32 -3.58 1.20
C ASN A 449 16.37 -4.63 2.31
N ASN A 450 15.67 -5.74 2.11
CA ASN A 450 15.76 -6.92 2.94
C ASN A 450 16.77 -7.90 2.35
N HIS A 451 17.95 -7.98 2.96
CA HIS A 451 19.08 -8.73 2.45
C HIS A 451 19.08 -10.18 2.93
N GLY A 452 19.38 -11.14 2.06
CA GLY A 452 19.57 -12.56 2.40
C GLY A 452 20.85 -13.15 1.82
N ASN A 453 21.26 -14.31 2.32
CA ASN A 453 22.41 -15.07 1.83
C ASN A 453 22.03 -16.19 0.83
N GLY A 454 21.03 -15.96 -0.02
CA GLY A 454 20.50 -16.95 -0.98
C GLY A 454 19.47 -17.92 -0.38
N PHE A 455 18.92 -18.83 -1.20
CA PHE A 455 17.71 -19.62 -0.90
C PHE A 455 17.78 -20.59 0.29
N GLU A 456 18.98 -20.96 0.77
CA GLU A 456 19.21 -21.93 1.86
C GLU A 456 20.10 -21.36 2.99
N GLY A 457 20.46 -20.07 2.91
CA GLY A 457 21.31 -19.41 3.91
C GLY A 457 20.50 -18.78 5.04
N PRO A 458 21.14 -18.27 6.11
CA PRO A 458 20.43 -17.42 7.04
C PRO A 458 19.96 -16.16 6.31
N PHE A 459 18.68 -15.84 6.47
CA PHE A 459 18.02 -14.74 5.78
C PHE A 459 18.02 -13.51 6.68
N GLY A 460 18.03 -12.31 6.10
CA GLY A 460 17.35 -11.19 6.75
C GLY A 460 15.86 -11.48 6.67
N GLU A 461 15.20 -11.58 7.82
CA GLU A 461 13.78 -11.91 7.89
C GLU A 461 12.95 -10.67 8.21
N VAL A 462 11.88 -10.45 7.44
CA VAL A 462 10.85 -9.45 7.77
C VAL A 462 9.59 -10.18 8.18
N PHE A 463 9.17 -10.00 9.43
CA PHE A 463 7.95 -10.59 9.98
C PHE A 463 6.86 -9.54 10.08
N LYS A 464 5.73 -9.73 9.39
CA LYS A 464 4.50 -9.05 9.79
C LYS A 464 3.79 -9.91 10.83
N GLU A 465 3.88 -9.52 12.10
CA GLU A 465 3.28 -10.23 13.22
C GLU A 465 1.76 -9.98 13.33
N ALA A 466 1.10 -10.83 14.13
CA ALA A 466 -0.35 -10.85 14.27
C ALA A 466 -0.92 -9.51 14.78
N GLY A 467 -1.88 -8.95 14.02
CA GLY A 467 -2.50 -7.66 14.31
C GLY A 467 -4.02 -7.66 14.05
N PRO A 468 -4.84 -7.03 14.92
CA PRO A 468 -6.30 -7.17 14.83
C PRO A 468 -7.04 -6.18 13.91
N LEU A 469 -6.42 -5.11 13.39
CA LEU A 469 -7.20 -3.95 12.93
C LEU A 469 -6.89 -3.37 11.52
N SER A 470 -5.76 -3.65 10.88
CA SER A 470 -5.52 -3.30 9.46
C SER A 470 -4.25 -3.97 8.90
N HIS A 471 -3.94 -3.80 7.61
CA HIS A 471 -2.65 -4.23 7.06
C HIS A 471 -1.58 -3.16 7.32
N PHE A 472 -0.31 -3.56 7.36
CA PHE A 472 0.81 -2.62 7.38
C PHE A 472 1.29 -2.38 5.96
N ALA A 473 1.36 -1.12 5.53
CA ALA A 473 1.86 -0.75 4.21
C ALA A 473 3.31 -0.28 4.24
N ILE A 474 4.09 -0.75 3.27
CA ILE A 474 5.40 -0.22 2.90
C ILE A 474 5.22 0.52 1.57
N GLU A 475 5.18 1.85 1.64
CA GLU A 475 5.10 2.74 0.47
C GLU A 475 6.47 2.96 -0.20
N TRP A 476 7.54 2.62 0.51
CA TRP A 476 8.90 2.69 -0.01
C TRP A 476 9.14 1.59 -1.05
N VAL A 477 10.13 1.80 -1.91
CA VAL A 477 10.62 0.75 -2.81
C VAL A 477 11.10 -0.40 -1.93
N PHE A 478 10.54 -1.59 -2.12
CA PHE A 478 10.85 -2.77 -1.32
C PHE A 478 11.60 -3.79 -2.18
N ASN A 479 12.89 -3.96 -1.91
CA ASN A 479 13.71 -4.99 -2.53
C ASN A 479 13.94 -6.11 -1.53
N ASN A 480 13.79 -7.35 -1.98
CA ASN A 480 13.92 -8.53 -1.12
C ASN A 480 14.73 -9.61 -1.81
N ASP A 481 15.93 -9.90 -1.33
CA ASP A 481 16.68 -11.13 -1.64
C ASP A 481 16.80 -12.06 -0.39
N GLY A 482 16.25 -11.62 0.75
CA GLY A 482 16.01 -12.43 1.95
C GLY A 482 14.62 -13.05 2.02
N ARG A 483 14.08 -13.17 3.23
CA ARG A 483 12.79 -13.82 3.51
C ARG A 483 11.79 -12.83 4.09
N VAL A 484 10.55 -12.90 3.62
CA VAL A 484 9.40 -12.14 4.16
C VAL A 484 8.34 -13.12 4.61
N GLU A 485 7.89 -13.01 5.86
CA GLU A 485 6.82 -13.83 6.41
C GLU A 485 5.63 -12.96 6.84
N CYS A 486 4.46 -13.23 6.26
CA CYS A 486 3.20 -12.63 6.66
C CYS A 486 2.50 -13.56 7.66
N GLN A 487 2.44 -13.18 8.93
CA GLN A 487 1.71 -13.90 9.97
C GLN A 487 0.29 -13.34 10.14
N GLN A 488 -0.56 -14.07 10.89
CA GLN A 488 -2.02 -13.89 11.06
C GLN A 488 -2.54 -12.42 10.97
N GLY A 489 -3.69 -12.18 10.35
CA GLY A 489 -4.32 -10.87 10.25
C GLY A 489 -4.30 -10.29 8.84
N PRO A 490 -4.53 -8.97 8.65
CA PRO A 490 -4.70 -8.40 7.31
C PRO A 490 -3.43 -8.40 6.44
N GLY A 491 -2.26 -8.67 7.05
CA GLY A 491 -1.01 -8.96 6.35
C GLY A 491 -0.16 -7.74 5.99
N LEU A 492 0.71 -7.92 4.99
CA LEU A 492 1.67 -6.92 4.50
C LEU A 492 1.23 -6.37 3.14
N SER A 493 1.24 -5.05 3.01
CA SER A 493 1.01 -4.33 1.76
C SER A 493 2.32 -3.71 1.25
N LEU A 494 2.61 -3.92 -0.03
CA LEU A 494 3.73 -3.33 -0.75
C LEU A 494 3.20 -2.39 -1.83
N ALA A 495 3.48 -1.09 -1.69
CA ALA A 495 2.96 -0.04 -2.57
C ALA A 495 4.04 0.69 -3.38
N GLY A 496 5.32 0.62 -2.96
CA GLY A 496 6.42 1.34 -3.62
C GLY A 496 7.02 0.66 -4.87
N GLY A 497 6.62 -0.58 -5.18
CA GLY A 497 7.31 -1.41 -6.18
C GLY A 497 8.62 -2.00 -5.67
N GLY A 498 9.47 -2.48 -6.57
CA GLY A 498 10.81 -2.99 -6.26
C GLY A 498 11.14 -4.28 -7.00
N THR A 499 12.34 -4.81 -6.73
CA THR A 499 12.83 -6.07 -7.30
C THR A 499 13.07 -7.07 -6.18
N SER A 500 12.51 -8.26 -6.31
CA SER A 500 12.65 -9.33 -5.32
C SER A 500 13.17 -10.61 -5.97
N SER A 501 14.24 -11.16 -5.41
CA SER A 501 14.77 -12.50 -5.70
C SER A 501 14.64 -13.44 -4.51
N GLY A 502 14.11 -12.96 -3.39
CA GLY A 502 13.93 -13.71 -2.15
C GLY A 502 12.57 -14.39 -2.04
N ARG A 503 12.30 -14.93 -0.85
CA ARG A 503 11.11 -15.73 -0.54
C ARG A 503 10.03 -14.92 0.19
N PHE A 504 8.78 -15.16 -0.17
CA PHE A 504 7.58 -14.67 0.53
C PHE A 504 6.76 -15.85 1.05
N ASP A 505 6.58 -15.94 2.37
CA ASP A 505 5.72 -16.90 3.04
C ASP A 505 4.45 -16.22 3.55
N ILE A 506 3.29 -16.70 3.10
CA ILE A 506 1.96 -16.18 3.44
C ILE A 506 1.25 -17.23 4.30
N LEU A 507 1.30 -17.08 5.62
CA LEU A 507 0.70 -18.04 6.55
C LEU A 507 -0.84 -18.02 6.54
N THR A 508 -1.45 -18.97 7.26
CA THR A 508 -2.91 -19.09 7.33
C THR A 508 -3.51 -17.82 7.93
N ASN A 509 -4.63 -17.37 7.36
CA ASN A 509 -5.32 -16.14 7.76
C ASN A 509 -4.45 -14.87 7.65
N SER A 510 -3.43 -14.86 6.79
CA SER A 510 -2.67 -13.65 6.42
C SER A 510 -2.77 -13.35 4.91
N ALA A 511 -2.24 -12.20 4.51
CA ALA A 511 -2.18 -11.80 3.11
C ALA A 511 -0.87 -11.09 2.75
N LEU A 512 -0.41 -11.28 1.51
CA LEU A 512 0.54 -10.40 0.84
C LEU A 512 -0.21 -9.60 -0.21
N ARG A 513 -0.02 -8.28 -0.22
CA ARG A 513 -0.77 -7.38 -1.09
C ARG A 513 0.16 -6.49 -1.91
N PHE A 514 -0.08 -6.42 -3.21
CA PHE A 514 0.57 -5.48 -4.12
C PHE A 514 -0.41 -4.35 -4.47
N GLU A 515 -0.32 -3.25 -3.73
CA GLU A 515 -1.27 -2.12 -3.81
C GLU A 515 -0.86 -1.04 -4.81
N GLY A 516 0.42 -0.95 -5.14
CA GLY A 516 0.96 0.07 -6.04
C GLY A 516 2.35 -0.29 -6.53
N GLY A 517 2.90 0.52 -7.43
CA GLY A 517 4.25 0.33 -7.98
C GLY A 517 4.39 -0.88 -8.90
N MET A 518 5.59 -1.02 -9.47
CA MET A 518 5.99 -2.16 -10.29
C MET A 518 6.88 -3.09 -9.47
N HIS A 519 6.43 -4.33 -9.28
CA HIS A 519 7.12 -5.39 -8.55
C HIS A 519 7.67 -6.40 -9.55
N THR A 520 8.98 -6.58 -9.57
CA THR A 520 9.66 -7.58 -10.39
C THR A 520 10.12 -8.71 -9.49
N LEU A 521 9.44 -9.85 -9.56
CA LEU A 521 9.79 -11.07 -8.85
C LEU A 521 10.62 -11.94 -9.80
N THR A 522 11.93 -12.03 -9.56
CA THR A 522 12.89 -12.69 -10.45
C THR A 522 12.70 -14.21 -10.47
N ASP A 523 13.43 -14.91 -11.34
CA ASP A 523 13.42 -16.37 -11.42
C ASP A 523 13.89 -17.09 -10.13
N GLN A 524 14.65 -16.39 -9.28
CA GLN A 524 15.06 -16.88 -7.96
C GLN A 524 14.01 -16.65 -6.87
N SER A 525 13.04 -15.78 -7.12
CA SER A 525 12.01 -15.45 -6.13
C SER A 525 11.04 -16.60 -5.91
N SER A 526 10.35 -16.58 -4.76
CA SER A 526 9.28 -17.53 -4.50
C SER A 526 8.17 -16.98 -3.64
N ILE A 527 6.94 -17.45 -3.89
CA ILE A 527 5.75 -17.17 -3.07
C ILE A 527 5.14 -18.50 -2.60
N PHE A 528 4.98 -18.66 -1.30
CA PHE A 528 4.48 -19.87 -0.66
C PHE A 528 3.38 -19.59 0.36
N GLY A 529 2.45 -20.54 0.51
CA GLY A 529 1.70 -20.71 1.74
C GLY A 529 0.16 -20.70 1.60
N PRO A 530 -0.54 -20.93 2.72
CA PRO A 530 -2.01 -21.04 2.76
C PRO A 530 -2.73 -19.68 2.97
N GLY A 531 -2.05 -18.54 2.87
CA GLY A 531 -2.65 -17.21 2.93
C GLY A 531 -3.11 -16.66 1.57
N ALA A 532 -3.57 -15.40 1.52
CA ALA A 532 -4.04 -14.75 0.31
C ALA A 532 -2.92 -13.97 -0.41
N LEU A 533 -2.83 -14.10 -1.73
CA LEU A 533 -2.13 -13.15 -2.57
C LEU A 533 -3.16 -12.16 -3.17
N ILE A 534 -2.94 -10.86 -2.99
CA ILE A 534 -3.92 -9.84 -3.38
C ILE A 534 -3.28 -8.77 -4.27
N MET A 535 -3.89 -8.52 -5.42
CA MET A 535 -3.59 -7.37 -6.27
C MET A 535 -4.64 -6.29 -6.06
N SER A 536 -4.22 -5.08 -5.73
CA SER A 536 -5.14 -3.94 -5.56
C SER A 536 -4.61 -2.60 -6.05
N GLY A 537 -3.73 -2.64 -7.06
CA GLY A 537 -3.33 -1.45 -7.82
C GLY A 537 -1.94 -1.56 -8.43
N GLY A 538 -1.06 -2.38 -7.87
CA GLY A 538 0.29 -2.61 -8.37
C GLY A 538 0.36 -3.50 -9.62
N VAL A 539 1.54 -3.56 -10.22
CA VAL A 539 1.89 -4.54 -11.26
C VAL A 539 2.89 -5.52 -10.67
N ALA A 540 2.58 -6.82 -10.65
CA ALA A 540 3.49 -7.88 -10.24
C ALA A 540 3.89 -8.73 -11.45
N ASN A 541 5.17 -8.66 -11.83
CA ASN A 541 5.78 -9.49 -12.87
C ASN A 541 6.52 -10.64 -12.21
N ILE A 542 5.96 -11.84 -12.30
CA ILE A 542 6.46 -13.04 -11.62
C ILE A 542 7.16 -13.92 -12.64
N SER A 543 8.46 -14.11 -12.43
CA SER A 543 9.30 -15.12 -13.10
C SER A 543 9.70 -16.25 -12.16
N GLY A 544 9.41 -16.14 -10.87
CA GLY A 544 9.81 -17.10 -9.84
C GLY A 544 8.82 -18.24 -9.62
N PHE A 545 9.00 -18.93 -8.51
CA PHE A 545 8.20 -20.10 -8.10
C PHE A 545 6.96 -19.72 -7.28
N VAL A 546 5.81 -20.34 -7.53
CA VAL A 546 4.55 -20.04 -6.82
C VAL A 546 3.82 -21.31 -6.38
N THR A 547 3.55 -21.40 -5.07
CA THR A 547 2.71 -22.44 -4.45
C THR A 547 1.77 -21.85 -3.40
N LEU A 548 0.58 -21.47 -3.84
CA LEU A 548 -0.52 -21.08 -2.95
C LEU A 548 -1.35 -22.32 -2.60
N THR A 549 -1.41 -22.68 -1.32
CA THR A 549 -2.06 -23.93 -0.86
C THR A 549 -3.43 -23.70 -0.21
N ARG A 550 -3.91 -22.45 -0.20
CA ARG A 550 -5.16 -22.07 0.44
C ARG A 550 -6.35 -22.75 -0.25
N PRO A 551 -7.15 -23.60 0.44
CA PRO A 551 -8.27 -24.30 -0.16
C PRO A 551 -9.57 -23.46 -0.15
N MET A 552 -10.56 -23.90 -0.93
CA MET A 552 -11.94 -23.42 -0.87
C MET A 552 -12.53 -23.47 0.56
N PRO A 553 -13.44 -22.54 0.94
CA PRO A 553 -14.01 -21.44 0.13
C PRO A 553 -13.17 -20.13 0.20
N ASN A 554 -11.91 -20.18 0.63
CA ASN A 554 -11.11 -18.97 0.87
C ASN A 554 -10.31 -18.56 -0.38
N ILE A 555 -10.40 -17.29 -0.80
CA ILE A 555 -9.78 -16.78 -2.05
C ILE A 555 -8.24 -16.81 -2.01
N SER A 556 -7.58 -17.74 -2.66
CA SER A 556 -6.12 -17.85 -2.68
C SER A 556 -5.46 -16.69 -3.44
N LEU A 557 -6.00 -16.33 -4.59
CA LEU A 557 -5.57 -15.19 -5.40
C LEU A 557 -6.74 -14.25 -5.68
N ASN A 558 -6.65 -13.00 -5.22
CA ASN A 558 -7.65 -11.96 -5.44
C ASN A 558 -7.07 -10.84 -6.32
N VAL A 559 -7.60 -10.67 -7.53
CA VAL A 559 -7.18 -9.65 -8.48
C VAL A 559 -8.26 -8.54 -8.53
N ALA A 560 -8.31 -7.73 -7.48
CA ALA A 560 -9.30 -6.66 -7.33
C ALA A 560 -8.98 -5.44 -8.20
N SER A 561 -7.70 -5.12 -8.40
CA SER A 561 -7.23 -4.15 -9.39
C SER A 561 -5.74 -4.39 -9.67
N GLY A 562 -5.11 -3.57 -10.52
CA GLY A 562 -3.72 -3.80 -10.92
C GLY A 562 -3.55 -5.00 -11.85
N THR A 563 -2.32 -5.51 -11.98
CA THR A 563 -1.98 -6.58 -12.93
C THR A 563 -1.01 -7.58 -12.31
N ILE A 564 -1.35 -8.87 -12.35
CA ILE A 564 -0.42 -9.96 -12.06
C ILE A 564 -0.08 -10.69 -13.36
N ASN A 565 1.22 -10.76 -13.67
CA ASN A 565 1.76 -11.44 -14.84
C ASN A 565 2.60 -12.62 -14.39
N PHE A 566 2.15 -13.83 -14.71
CA PHE A 566 2.99 -15.04 -14.66
C PHE A 566 3.69 -15.17 -16.00
N LEU A 567 4.99 -14.87 -16.03
CA LEU A 567 5.81 -14.84 -17.23
C LEU A 567 6.33 -16.24 -17.58
N ALA A 568 6.88 -16.42 -18.78
CA ALA A 568 7.33 -17.72 -19.28
C ALA A 568 8.41 -18.43 -18.42
N ALA A 569 9.11 -17.69 -17.56
CA ALA A 569 10.08 -18.26 -16.61
C ALA A 569 9.44 -18.74 -15.29
N ALA A 570 8.19 -18.32 -15.01
CA ALA A 570 7.50 -18.68 -13.77
C ALA A 570 7.24 -20.19 -13.70
N THR A 571 7.31 -20.73 -12.49
CA THR A 571 6.89 -22.10 -12.20
C THR A 571 5.71 -22.07 -11.24
N ILE A 572 4.53 -22.48 -11.71
CA ILE A 572 3.30 -22.48 -10.92
C ILE A 572 3.02 -23.93 -10.50
N GLN A 573 3.36 -24.28 -9.27
CA GLN A 573 3.02 -25.60 -8.72
C GLN A 573 1.55 -25.65 -8.29
N GLN A 574 1.07 -24.58 -7.66
CA GLN A 574 -0.32 -24.45 -7.22
C GLN A 574 -0.71 -22.97 -7.13
N ILE A 575 -1.91 -22.61 -7.58
CA ILE A 575 -2.48 -21.25 -7.46
C ILE A 575 -3.66 -21.18 -6.46
N GLY A 576 -3.76 -22.21 -5.62
CA GLY A 576 -4.79 -22.40 -4.60
C GLY A 576 -6.14 -22.89 -5.13
N GLY A 577 -7.09 -23.08 -4.22
CA GLY A 577 -8.42 -23.58 -4.54
C GLY A 577 -9.29 -22.53 -5.22
N TYR A 578 -9.19 -21.24 -4.87
CA TYR A 578 -10.13 -20.22 -5.35
C TYR A 578 -9.42 -18.97 -5.87
N VAL A 579 -9.61 -18.67 -7.15
CA VAL A 579 -9.12 -17.44 -7.81
C VAL A 579 -10.30 -16.51 -8.13
N LYS A 580 -10.17 -15.23 -7.76
CA LYS A 580 -11.18 -14.21 -8.02
C LYS A 580 -10.59 -13.03 -8.80
N ILE A 581 -11.23 -12.64 -9.89
CA ILE A 581 -10.88 -11.47 -10.71
C ILE A 581 -12.05 -10.48 -10.64
N GLN A 582 -11.77 -9.32 -10.04
CA GLN A 582 -12.77 -8.28 -9.77
C GLN A 582 -12.21 -6.89 -10.08
N GLY A 583 -11.65 -6.71 -11.28
CA GLY A 583 -11.30 -5.39 -11.83
C GLY A 583 -9.88 -5.28 -12.39
N GLY A 584 -8.96 -6.10 -11.88
CA GLY A 584 -7.58 -6.14 -12.39
C GLY A 584 -7.36 -7.10 -13.56
N THR A 585 -6.09 -7.33 -13.90
CA THR A 585 -5.68 -8.26 -14.95
C THR A 585 -4.90 -9.43 -14.36
N ALA A 586 -5.37 -10.66 -14.60
CA ALA A 586 -4.61 -11.89 -14.35
C ALA A 586 -4.09 -12.43 -15.68
N ASN A 587 -2.78 -12.48 -15.85
CA ASN A 587 -2.14 -12.96 -17.06
C ASN A 587 -1.34 -14.24 -16.79
N PHE A 588 -1.81 -15.37 -17.31
CA PHE A 588 -1.14 -16.67 -17.22
C PHE A 588 -0.42 -16.98 -18.54
N SER A 589 0.89 -16.77 -18.56
CA SER A 589 1.76 -16.99 -19.73
C SER A 589 3.07 -17.70 -19.33
N ALA A 590 2.99 -18.62 -18.36
CA ALA A 590 4.09 -19.44 -17.85
C ALA A 590 4.41 -20.66 -18.72
N GLY A 591 3.56 -20.98 -19.70
CA GLY A 591 3.72 -22.17 -20.55
C GLY A 591 3.31 -23.47 -19.85
N GLN A 592 2.45 -23.39 -18.82
CA GLN A 592 2.02 -24.51 -17.98
C GLN A 592 0.48 -24.58 -17.90
N VAL A 593 -0.08 -25.73 -17.53
CA VAL A 593 -1.50 -25.82 -17.19
C VAL A 593 -1.69 -25.35 -15.76
N VAL A 594 -2.50 -24.32 -15.56
CA VAL A 594 -2.80 -23.74 -14.25
C VAL A 594 -4.13 -24.29 -13.76
N THR A 595 -4.14 -25.02 -12.64
CA THR A 595 -5.35 -25.68 -12.11
C THR A 595 -5.84 -24.99 -10.84
N MET A 596 -7.16 -24.77 -10.73
CA MET A 596 -7.86 -24.32 -9.52
C MET A 596 -9.21 -25.03 -9.36
N GLU A 597 -9.78 -24.99 -8.15
CA GLU A 597 -11.11 -25.55 -7.88
C GLU A 597 -12.19 -24.57 -8.36
N GLN A 598 -12.09 -23.30 -7.96
CA GLN A 598 -13.03 -22.24 -8.34
C GLN A 598 -12.35 -21.05 -9.03
N LEU A 599 -13.00 -20.53 -10.07
CA LEU A 599 -12.63 -19.30 -10.76
C LEU A 599 -13.84 -18.37 -10.90
N ASP A 600 -13.75 -17.18 -10.29
CA ASP A 600 -14.75 -16.13 -10.47
C ASP A 600 -14.17 -14.98 -11.30
N ILE A 601 -14.86 -14.65 -12.39
CA ILE A 601 -14.59 -13.45 -13.19
C ILE A 601 -15.84 -12.56 -13.09
N GLU A 602 -15.77 -11.59 -12.18
CA GLU A 602 -16.85 -10.62 -11.94
C GLU A 602 -16.67 -9.36 -12.79
N SER A 603 -15.41 -8.97 -12.99
CA SER A 603 -14.97 -7.87 -13.87
C SER A 603 -13.48 -8.05 -14.17
N GLY A 604 -12.83 -7.07 -14.81
CA GLY A 604 -11.40 -7.14 -15.11
C GLY A 604 -11.08 -8.06 -16.30
N THR A 605 -9.86 -8.58 -16.35
CA THR A 605 -9.35 -9.36 -17.50
C THR A 605 -8.61 -10.61 -17.07
N LEU A 606 -9.01 -11.76 -17.61
CA LEU A 606 -8.20 -12.97 -17.69
C LEU A 606 -7.52 -13.01 -19.07
N THR A 607 -6.20 -13.11 -19.11
CA THR A 607 -5.42 -13.11 -20.36
C THR A 607 -4.28 -14.13 -20.30
N GLY A 608 -3.59 -14.30 -21.43
CA GLY A 608 -2.37 -15.09 -21.53
C GLY A 608 -2.50 -16.28 -22.47
N SER A 609 -1.41 -17.04 -22.60
CA SER A 609 -1.30 -18.19 -23.51
C SER A 609 -1.63 -19.53 -22.87
N ASP A 610 -1.69 -19.60 -21.54
CA ASP A 610 -1.79 -20.86 -20.81
C ASP A 610 -3.20 -21.44 -20.80
N THR A 611 -3.27 -22.74 -20.53
CA THR A 611 -4.55 -23.39 -20.17
C THR A 611 -4.85 -23.12 -18.70
N VAL A 612 -5.97 -22.47 -18.43
CA VAL A 612 -6.54 -22.26 -17.09
C VAL A 612 -7.64 -23.30 -16.89
N LYS A 613 -7.40 -24.26 -16.00
CA LYS A 613 -8.25 -25.42 -15.74
C LYS A 613 -9.00 -25.26 -14.42
N VAL A 614 -10.32 -25.32 -14.46
CA VAL A 614 -11.22 -25.21 -13.31
C VAL A 614 -11.87 -26.57 -13.05
N THR A 615 -11.71 -27.12 -11.85
CA THR A 615 -12.17 -28.49 -11.53
C THR A 615 -13.51 -28.56 -10.81
N ASP A 616 -13.99 -27.45 -10.24
CA ASP A 616 -15.29 -27.38 -9.54
C ASP A 616 -16.18 -26.29 -10.14
N LEU A 617 -16.02 -25.01 -9.80
CA LEU A 617 -16.95 -23.96 -10.24
C LEU A 617 -16.26 -22.83 -11.01
N MET A 618 -16.76 -22.51 -12.20
CA MET A 618 -16.41 -21.28 -12.90
C MET A 618 -17.62 -20.33 -12.95
N ASN A 619 -17.54 -19.19 -12.29
CA ASN A 619 -18.54 -18.12 -12.41
C ASN A 619 -18.03 -17.01 -13.32
N TRP A 620 -18.75 -16.74 -14.40
CA TRP A 620 -18.48 -15.62 -15.30
C TRP A 620 -19.66 -14.65 -15.28
N SER A 621 -19.55 -13.63 -14.43
CA SER A 621 -20.60 -12.62 -14.24
C SER A 621 -20.29 -11.27 -14.90
N GLY A 622 -19.06 -11.09 -15.39
CA GLY A 622 -18.62 -9.93 -16.18
C GLY A 622 -17.16 -10.02 -16.60
N GLY A 623 -16.64 -8.95 -17.21
CA GLY A 623 -15.22 -8.84 -17.56
C GLY A 623 -14.84 -9.52 -18.89
N THR A 624 -13.54 -9.60 -19.14
CA THR A 624 -12.96 -10.06 -20.42
C THR A 624 -12.07 -11.28 -20.22
N MET A 625 -12.23 -12.29 -21.07
CA MET A 625 -11.25 -13.34 -21.32
C MET A 625 -10.62 -13.11 -22.69
N ARG A 626 -9.28 -13.04 -22.78
CA ARG A 626 -8.58 -12.78 -24.05
C ARG A 626 -7.23 -13.50 -24.15
N GLY A 627 -6.50 -13.29 -25.24
CA GLY A 627 -5.25 -14.01 -25.54
C GLY A 627 -5.50 -15.37 -26.20
N SER A 628 -4.43 -16.13 -26.44
CA SER A 628 -4.48 -17.42 -27.15
C SER A 628 -4.73 -18.64 -26.25
N GLY A 629 -4.82 -18.43 -24.93
CA GLY A 629 -4.99 -19.50 -23.96
C GLY A 629 -6.35 -20.21 -24.01
N ASN A 630 -6.43 -21.31 -23.29
CA ASN A 630 -7.64 -22.11 -23.13
C ASN A 630 -8.20 -21.94 -21.71
N THR A 631 -9.44 -21.52 -21.55
CA THR A 631 -10.16 -21.63 -20.27
C THR A 631 -10.99 -22.90 -20.30
N GLN A 632 -10.62 -23.88 -19.48
CA GLN A 632 -11.22 -25.21 -19.48
C GLN A 632 -11.93 -25.47 -18.16
N VAL A 633 -13.22 -25.80 -18.21
CA VAL A 633 -13.94 -26.38 -17.07
C VAL A 633 -13.91 -27.90 -17.23
N ASP A 634 -13.32 -28.59 -16.26
CA ASP A 634 -13.05 -30.03 -16.32
C ASP A 634 -14.32 -30.87 -16.10
N ALA A 635 -14.20 -32.19 -16.34
CA ALA A 635 -15.25 -33.16 -16.03
C ALA A 635 -15.65 -33.11 -14.54
N GLY A 636 -16.95 -32.96 -14.25
CA GLY A 636 -17.48 -32.80 -12.90
C GLY A 636 -17.53 -31.35 -12.39
N GLY A 637 -17.05 -30.38 -13.17
CA GLY A 637 -17.19 -28.96 -12.85
C GLY A 637 -18.51 -28.35 -13.36
N HIS A 638 -18.70 -27.05 -13.11
CA HIS A 638 -19.86 -26.27 -13.54
C HIS A 638 -19.45 -24.90 -14.09
N LEU A 639 -20.02 -24.51 -15.23
CA LEU A 639 -19.88 -23.16 -15.78
C LEU A 639 -21.18 -22.38 -15.57
N SER A 640 -21.12 -21.30 -14.80
CA SER A 640 -22.23 -20.37 -14.58
C SER A 640 -21.94 -19.04 -15.28
N ILE A 641 -22.71 -18.73 -16.31
CA ILE A 641 -22.67 -17.44 -17.01
C ILE A 641 -23.82 -16.59 -16.49
N SER A 642 -23.53 -15.60 -15.65
CA SER A 642 -24.54 -14.88 -14.85
C SER A 642 -24.34 -13.36 -14.88
N GLY A 643 -25.09 -12.59 -14.07
CA GLY A 643 -24.88 -11.14 -13.93
C GLY A 643 -25.36 -10.28 -15.11
N SER A 644 -25.40 -8.97 -14.87
CA SER A 644 -25.90 -7.97 -15.82
C SER A 644 -24.81 -7.29 -16.66
N SER A 645 -23.55 -7.49 -16.31
CA SER A 645 -22.41 -6.92 -17.04
C SER A 645 -22.18 -7.68 -18.34
N VAL A 646 -21.63 -6.99 -19.35
CA VAL A 646 -21.17 -7.65 -20.58
C VAL A 646 -19.99 -8.58 -20.26
N LYS A 647 -20.02 -9.76 -20.87
CA LYS A 647 -19.01 -10.82 -20.79
C LYS A 647 -18.27 -10.84 -22.13
N ARG A 648 -16.96 -10.57 -22.15
CA ARG A 648 -16.18 -10.54 -23.41
C ARG A 648 -15.25 -11.74 -23.57
N LEU A 649 -15.30 -12.42 -24.70
CA LEU A 649 -14.39 -13.50 -25.09
C LEU A 649 -13.66 -13.08 -26.37
N ASP A 650 -12.43 -12.59 -26.25
CA ASP A 650 -11.72 -11.92 -27.34
C ASP A 650 -10.47 -12.66 -27.81
N ASP A 651 -9.82 -12.11 -28.84
CA ASP A 651 -8.66 -12.67 -29.53
C ASP A 651 -8.94 -14.09 -30.05
N ALA A 652 -8.06 -15.04 -29.72
CA ALA A 652 -8.17 -16.45 -30.08
C ALA A 652 -8.46 -17.33 -28.85
N ARG A 653 -9.07 -16.75 -27.80
CA ARG A 653 -9.34 -17.48 -26.55
C ARG A 653 -10.35 -18.59 -26.82
N LEU A 654 -10.02 -19.80 -26.37
CA LEU A 654 -10.97 -20.92 -26.29
C LEU A 654 -11.56 -20.96 -24.88
N LEU A 655 -12.89 -20.96 -24.78
CA LEU A 655 -13.61 -21.36 -23.58
C LEU A 655 -14.23 -22.73 -23.86
N GLU A 656 -13.85 -23.75 -23.08
CA GLU A 656 -14.39 -25.09 -23.27
C GLU A 656 -14.86 -25.72 -21.96
N THR A 657 -15.89 -26.54 -22.08
CA THR A 657 -16.33 -27.45 -21.03
C THR A 657 -16.01 -28.88 -21.45
N LEU A 658 -15.54 -29.72 -20.53
CA LEU A 658 -15.18 -31.14 -20.76
C LEU A 658 -16.11 -32.12 -20.04
N PHE A 659 -17.37 -31.72 -19.86
CA PHE A 659 -18.36 -32.43 -19.06
C PHE A 659 -18.63 -33.89 -19.47
N VAL A 660 -18.99 -34.68 -18.46
CA VAL A 660 -19.63 -35.99 -18.62
C VAL A 660 -21.16 -35.76 -18.68
N LEU A 661 -21.91 -36.70 -19.27
CA LEU A 661 -23.38 -36.68 -19.27
C LEU A 661 -23.94 -36.39 -17.85
N GLY A 662 -24.54 -35.21 -17.64
CA GLY A 662 -25.15 -34.78 -16.37
C GLY A 662 -24.69 -33.41 -15.85
N ASP A 663 -23.49 -32.95 -16.22
CA ASP A 663 -23.01 -31.61 -15.82
C ASP A 663 -23.62 -30.52 -16.74
N THR A 664 -23.99 -29.38 -16.15
CA THR A 664 -24.72 -28.32 -16.85
C THR A 664 -23.93 -27.00 -16.89
N THR A 665 -23.75 -26.42 -18.08
CA THR A 665 -23.50 -24.98 -18.26
C THR A 665 -24.83 -24.24 -18.15
N ILE A 666 -24.94 -23.28 -17.23
CA ILE A 666 -26.16 -22.47 -17.09
C ILE A 666 -25.85 -21.02 -17.45
N TRP A 667 -26.59 -20.46 -18.41
CA TRP A 667 -26.54 -19.04 -18.75
C TRP A 667 -27.83 -18.35 -18.29
N THR A 668 -27.74 -17.60 -17.19
CA THR A 668 -28.85 -16.86 -16.57
C THR A 668 -28.66 -15.34 -16.64
N GLY A 669 -27.46 -14.87 -16.96
CA GLY A 669 -27.11 -13.46 -16.91
C GLY A 669 -27.83 -12.61 -17.96
N THR A 670 -28.27 -11.42 -17.58
CA THR A 670 -28.93 -10.43 -18.45
C THR A 670 -27.95 -9.62 -19.30
N GLY A 671 -26.65 -9.69 -18.99
CA GLY A 671 -25.60 -9.06 -19.81
C GLY A 671 -25.19 -9.95 -20.97
N ASN A 672 -25.06 -9.35 -22.16
CA ASN A 672 -24.65 -10.03 -23.39
C ASN A 672 -23.27 -10.69 -23.25
N VAL A 673 -23.06 -11.74 -24.03
CA VAL A 673 -21.74 -12.29 -24.32
C VAL A 673 -21.28 -11.70 -25.65
N GLU A 674 -20.13 -11.05 -25.68
CA GLU A 674 -19.51 -10.52 -26.90
C GLU A 674 -18.23 -11.31 -27.17
N SER A 675 -18.12 -11.93 -28.35
CA SER A 675 -16.94 -12.64 -28.78
C SER A 675 -16.29 -12.06 -30.03
N GLY A 676 -14.97 -11.92 -29.97
CA GLY A 676 -14.13 -11.56 -31.10
C GLY A 676 -14.19 -12.63 -32.21
N PRO A 677 -13.80 -12.28 -33.46
CA PRO A 677 -13.99 -13.15 -34.62
C PRO A 677 -13.24 -14.49 -34.54
N ASN A 678 -12.13 -14.55 -33.80
CA ASN A 678 -11.32 -15.78 -33.65
C ASN A 678 -11.55 -16.48 -32.31
N ALA A 679 -12.42 -15.93 -31.46
CA ALA A 679 -12.75 -16.52 -30.17
C ALA A 679 -13.77 -17.65 -30.36
N ARG A 680 -13.66 -18.67 -29.50
CA ARG A 680 -14.46 -19.89 -29.62
C ARG A 680 -14.99 -20.37 -28.28
N PHE A 681 -16.28 -20.72 -28.24
CA PHE A 681 -16.90 -21.44 -27.14
C PHE A 681 -17.28 -22.86 -27.55
N ASP A 682 -16.79 -23.86 -26.82
CA ASP A 682 -17.14 -25.27 -26.99
C ASP A 682 -17.92 -25.77 -25.77
N SER A 683 -19.21 -26.07 -25.95
CA SER A 683 -19.98 -26.77 -24.92
C SER A 683 -19.97 -28.28 -25.18
N ARG A 684 -19.37 -29.06 -24.28
CA ARG A 684 -19.41 -30.54 -24.32
C ARG A 684 -20.35 -31.17 -23.30
N GLY A 685 -20.99 -30.40 -22.42
CA GLY A 685 -22.14 -30.89 -21.63
C GLY A 685 -23.41 -30.12 -21.91
N ASP A 686 -24.41 -30.34 -21.05
CA ASP A 686 -25.73 -29.75 -21.22
C ASP A 686 -25.65 -28.24 -21.04
N TRP A 687 -25.98 -27.48 -22.08
CA TRP A 687 -26.02 -26.04 -22.02
C TRP A 687 -27.46 -25.53 -21.93
N ARG A 688 -27.82 -24.99 -20.78
CA ARG A 688 -29.12 -24.35 -20.53
C ARG A 688 -29.00 -22.85 -20.69
N ILE A 689 -29.83 -22.29 -21.55
CA ILE A 689 -29.94 -20.86 -21.82
C ILE A 689 -31.25 -20.38 -21.19
N GLU A 690 -31.13 -19.76 -20.02
CA GLU A 690 -32.21 -19.27 -19.17
C GLU A 690 -32.25 -17.73 -19.15
N THR A 691 -31.81 -17.12 -20.24
CA THR A 691 -31.75 -15.67 -20.42
C THR A 691 -32.27 -15.28 -21.79
N ASP A 692 -32.56 -14.00 -21.96
CA ASP A 692 -32.88 -13.34 -23.22
C ASP A 692 -31.73 -12.41 -23.66
N ALA A 693 -30.56 -12.50 -23.01
CA ALA A 693 -29.35 -11.79 -23.42
C ALA A 693 -28.73 -12.40 -24.69
N ASP A 694 -28.02 -11.59 -25.46
CA ASP A 694 -27.48 -11.99 -26.76
C ASP A 694 -26.06 -12.54 -26.67
N TRP A 695 -25.73 -13.43 -27.61
CA TRP A 695 -24.36 -13.85 -27.90
C TRP A 695 -23.89 -13.26 -29.23
N LEU A 696 -22.98 -12.31 -29.17
CA LEU A 696 -22.58 -11.48 -30.30
C LEU A 696 -21.20 -11.87 -30.83
N GLY A 697 -21.08 -12.25 -32.10
CA GLY A 697 -19.80 -12.54 -32.77
C GLY A 697 -19.13 -13.86 -32.35
N GLY A 698 -17.97 -14.18 -32.93
CA GLY A 698 -17.20 -15.40 -32.64
C GLY A 698 -17.80 -16.70 -33.17
N THR A 699 -17.32 -17.83 -32.64
CA THR A 699 -17.78 -19.18 -33.01
C THR A 699 -18.26 -19.96 -31.77
N VAL A 700 -19.42 -20.60 -31.87
CA VAL A 700 -19.99 -21.46 -30.84
C VAL A 700 -20.14 -22.87 -31.40
N ARG A 701 -19.71 -23.88 -30.63
CA ARG A 701 -19.94 -25.29 -30.97
C ARG A 701 -20.68 -25.97 -29.84
N ASN A 702 -21.89 -26.42 -30.15
CA ASN A 702 -22.63 -27.33 -29.28
C ASN A 702 -22.27 -28.77 -29.66
N ILE A 703 -21.61 -29.48 -28.75
CA ILE A 703 -21.12 -30.84 -29.00
C ILE A 703 -22.12 -31.89 -28.47
N THR A 704 -22.90 -31.57 -27.44
CA THR A 704 -23.83 -32.51 -26.78
C THR A 704 -25.27 -32.02 -26.74
N GLN A 705 -25.61 -31.07 -25.87
CA GLN A 705 -26.97 -30.55 -25.78
C GLN A 705 -26.95 -29.04 -25.54
N MET A 706 -27.75 -28.31 -26.31
CA MET A 706 -28.10 -26.91 -26.11
C MET A 706 -29.60 -26.83 -25.92
N ARG A 707 -30.07 -26.13 -24.90
CA ARG A 707 -31.49 -26.00 -24.56
C ARG A 707 -31.82 -24.55 -24.23
N LYS A 708 -32.62 -23.90 -25.07
CA LYS A 708 -33.18 -22.57 -24.81
C LYS A 708 -34.48 -22.72 -24.04
N MET A 709 -34.52 -22.12 -22.85
CA MET A 709 -35.67 -22.10 -21.95
C MET A 709 -36.61 -20.93 -22.26
N PRO A 710 -37.89 -21.01 -21.84
CA PRO A 710 -38.84 -19.91 -21.97
C PRO A 710 -38.35 -18.64 -21.28
N GLY A 711 -38.57 -17.50 -21.93
CA GLY A 711 -38.25 -16.17 -21.45
C GLY A 711 -39.33 -15.16 -21.89
N PHE A 712 -39.11 -13.88 -21.62
CA PHE A 712 -40.03 -12.81 -22.09
C PHE A 712 -39.57 -12.20 -23.42
N GLY A 713 -38.40 -12.58 -23.92
CA GLY A 713 -37.80 -12.07 -25.15
C GLY A 713 -37.08 -13.13 -25.98
N GLU A 714 -36.43 -12.66 -27.05
CA GLU A 714 -35.62 -13.44 -27.98
C GLU A 714 -34.15 -13.41 -27.56
N THR A 715 -33.47 -14.57 -27.63
CA THR A 715 -31.99 -14.63 -27.55
C THR A 715 -31.41 -14.63 -28.96
N LEU A 716 -30.59 -13.63 -29.30
CA LEU A 716 -29.88 -13.56 -30.58
C LEU A 716 -28.45 -14.10 -30.48
N PHE A 717 -28.09 -15.00 -31.40
CA PHE A 717 -26.73 -15.46 -31.68
C PHE A 717 -26.23 -14.89 -33.00
N THR A 718 -25.40 -13.84 -32.99
CA THR A 718 -24.68 -13.43 -34.21
C THR A 718 -23.37 -14.19 -34.42
N ALA A 719 -22.98 -15.03 -33.45
CA ALA A 719 -21.92 -16.02 -33.59
C ALA A 719 -22.23 -17.03 -34.69
N ASN A 720 -21.19 -17.59 -35.31
CA ASN A 720 -21.35 -18.79 -36.13
C ASN A 720 -21.53 -20.00 -35.22
N VAL A 721 -22.67 -20.67 -35.33
CA VAL A 721 -23.06 -21.78 -34.47
C VAL A 721 -23.00 -23.09 -35.26
N THR A 722 -22.17 -24.02 -34.78
CA THR A 722 -22.18 -25.40 -35.26
C THR A 722 -22.83 -26.29 -34.21
N ASN A 723 -23.99 -26.85 -34.53
CA ASN A 723 -24.64 -27.86 -33.72
C ASN A 723 -24.21 -29.26 -34.18
N GLN A 724 -23.62 -30.04 -33.28
CA GLN A 724 -23.18 -31.40 -33.55
C GLN A 724 -24.10 -32.45 -32.94
N ASN A 725 -25.00 -32.07 -32.04
CA ASN A 725 -25.90 -33.03 -31.40
C ASN A 725 -27.26 -32.37 -31.13
N LEU A 726 -27.74 -32.33 -29.89
CA LEU A 726 -29.11 -31.96 -29.57
C LEU A 726 -29.25 -30.44 -29.35
N LEU A 727 -30.17 -29.81 -30.07
CA LEU A 727 -30.69 -28.46 -29.78
C LEU A 727 -32.17 -28.61 -29.40
N ILE A 728 -32.58 -28.06 -28.27
CA ILE A 728 -33.98 -27.98 -27.83
C ILE A 728 -34.34 -26.50 -27.69
N VAL A 729 -35.46 -26.09 -28.29
CA VAL A 729 -36.10 -24.80 -28.03
C VAL A 729 -37.42 -25.09 -27.33
N ASP A 730 -37.49 -24.77 -26.04
CA ASP A 730 -38.64 -25.10 -25.18
C ASP A 730 -39.88 -24.28 -25.52
N VAL A 731 -41.00 -24.66 -24.88
CA VAL A 731 -42.32 -24.07 -25.08
C VAL A 731 -42.27 -22.56 -24.90
N GLY A 732 -42.71 -21.80 -25.90
CA GLY A 732 -42.73 -20.33 -25.90
C GLY A 732 -41.36 -19.66 -25.89
N ALA A 733 -40.27 -20.40 -26.12
CA ALA A 733 -38.92 -19.85 -26.15
C ALA A 733 -38.53 -19.37 -27.56
N HIS A 734 -37.88 -18.21 -27.64
CA HIS A 734 -37.50 -17.59 -28.91
C HIS A 734 -35.97 -17.59 -29.04
N LEU A 735 -35.46 -18.24 -30.11
CA LEU A 735 -34.04 -18.33 -30.41
C LEU A 735 -33.78 -17.87 -31.83
N ARG A 736 -32.87 -16.91 -31.99
CA ARG A 736 -32.49 -16.38 -33.29
C ARG A 736 -31.01 -16.56 -33.56
N PHE A 737 -30.67 -17.04 -34.75
CA PHE A 737 -29.32 -17.04 -35.29
C PHE A 737 -29.20 -15.92 -36.33
N GLY A 738 -28.37 -14.92 -36.05
CA GLY A 738 -27.95 -13.90 -37.02
C GLY A 738 -26.63 -14.27 -37.73
N GLY A 739 -25.82 -15.14 -37.13
CA GLY A 739 -24.64 -15.76 -37.76
C GLY A 739 -24.99 -17.10 -38.42
N ALA A 740 -24.02 -17.74 -39.09
CA ALA A 740 -24.27 -19.02 -39.76
C ALA A 740 -24.67 -20.10 -38.74
N PHE A 741 -25.76 -20.83 -39.00
CA PHE A 741 -26.16 -22.01 -38.23
C PHE A 741 -25.98 -23.27 -39.07
N ILE A 742 -25.20 -24.23 -38.58
CA ILE A 742 -24.91 -25.48 -39.30
C ILE A 742 -25.17 -26.68 -38.38
N GLN A 743 -26.10 -27.54 -38.80
CA GLN A 743 -26.28 -28.88 -38.24
C GLN A 743 -25.32 -29.86 -38.94
N SER A 744 -24.39 -30.47 -38.20
CA SER A 744 -23.18 -31.07 -38.80
C SER A 744 -22.95 -32.58 -38.61
N LEU A 745 -23.80 -33.29 -37.86
CA LEU A 745 -23.68 -34.75 -37.68
C LEU A 745 -25.02 -35.48 -37.93
N SER A 746 -24.96 -36.73 -38.39
CA SER A 746 -26.16 -37.55 -38.69
C SER A 746 -26.99 -37.92 -37.47
N ILE A 747 -26.38 -37.94 -36.28
CA ILE A 747 -27.06 -38.18 -35.00
C ILE A 747 -27.70 -36.92 -34.43
N ALA A 748 -27.38 -35.76 -35.01
CA ALA A 748 -27.71 -34.49 -34.42
C ALA A 748 -29.18 -34.15 -34.64
N ASN A 749 -29.77 -33.39 -33.73
CA ASN A 749 -31.20 -33.15 -33.72
C ASN A 749 -31.54 -31.75 -33.24
N THR A 750 -32.44 -31.07 -33.93
CA THR A 750 -33.07 -29.85 -33.42
C THR A 750 -34.52 -30.16 -33.12
N ARG A 751 -34.96 -29.88 -31.90
CA ARG A 751 -36.33 -30.08 -31.44
C ARG A 751 -36.97 -28.73 -31.11
N LEU A 752 -38.13 -28.50 -31.71
CA LEU A 752 -38.96 -27.33 -31.47
C LEU A 752 -40.22 -27.77 -30.73
N HIS A 753 -40.45 -27.18 -29.55
CA HIS A 753 -41.67 -27.39 -28.78
C HIS A 753 -42.77 -26.40 -29.19
N GLU A 754 -43.91 -26.45 -28.49
CA GLU A 754 -45.11 -25.63 -28.77
C GLU A 754 -44.77 -24.14 -28.64
N ASP A 755 -45.17 -23.33 -29.62
CA ASP A 755 -44.89 -21.89 -29.67
C ASP A 755 -43.38 -21.53 -29.63
N ALA A 756 -42.48 -22.50 -29.82
CA ALA A 756 -41.05 -22.25 -29.94
C ALA A 756 -40.74 -21.59 -31.29
N VAL A 757 -40.03 -20.46 -31.27
CA VAL A 757 -39.65 -19.72 -32.48
C VAL A 757 -38.16 -19.92 -32.75
N LEU A 758 -37.84 -20.39 -33.94
CA LEU A 758 -36.47 -20.50 -34.44
C LEU A 758 -36.29 -19.63 -35.69
N THR A 759 -35.46 -18.60 -35.57
CA THR A 759 -35.19 -17.65 -36.67
C THR A 759 -33.73 -17.77 -37.11
N GLY A 760 -33.44 -17.71 -38.41
CA GLY A 760 -32.07 -17.75 -38.95
C GLY A 760 -31.70 -16.54 -39.80
N PRO A 761 -30.44 -16.47 -40.30
CA PRO A 761 -30.08 -15.64 -41.45
C PRO A 761 -30.83 -16.15 -42.70
N PRO A 762 -30.60 -15.66 -43.93
CA PRO A 762 -31.33 -16.18 -45.08
C PRO A 762 -31.27 -17.70 -45.24
N LEU A 763 -30.31 -18.42 -44.64
CA LEU A 763 -30.22 -19.88 -44.68
C LEU A 763 -30.00 -20.50 -43.30
N LEU A 764 -30.85 -21.44 -42.91
CA LEU A 764 -30.63 -22.42 -41.85
C LEU A 764 -30.22 -23.75 -42.48
N THR A 765 -28.95 -24.12 -42.40
CA THR A 765 -28.41 -25.28 -43.11
C THR A 765 -28.39 -26.54 -42.25
N TYR A 766 -29.13 -27.55 -42.69
CA TYR A 766 -29.19 -28.88 -42.08
C TYR A 766 -28.47 -29.90 -42.96
N ASN A 767 -27.15 -30.01 -42.80
CA ASN A 767 -26.31 -30.91 -43.62
C ASN A 767 -26.42 -32.39 -43.22
N ALA A 768 -26.70 -32.66 -41.95
CA ALA A 768 -26.98 -34.00 -41.43
C ALA A 768 -27.84 -33.91 -40.15
N GLY A 769 -28.51 -35.01 -39.77
CA GLY A 769 -29.35 -35.06 -38.56
C GLY A 769 -30.84 -34.92 -38.86
N ALA A 770 -31.62 -34.44 -37.89
CA ALA A 770 -33.04 -34.17 -38.10
C ALA A 770 -33.56 -32.91 -37.39
N LEU A 771 -34.48 -32.19 -38.03
CA LEU A 771 -35.33 -31.18 -37.40
C LEU A 771 -36.66 -31.84 -37.01
N ARG A 772 -37.10 -31.63 -35.76
CA ARG A 772 -38.31 -32.20 -35.17
C ARG A 772 -39.22 -31.12 -34.61
N THR A 773 -40.51 -31.22 -34.88
CA THR A 773 -41.55 -30.48 -34.17
C THR A 773 -42.22 -31.45 -33.19
N ASP A 774 -42.04 -31.26 -31.89
CA ASP A 774 -42.47 -32.28 -30.91
C ASP A 774 -43.97 -32.18 -30.56
N THR A 775 -44.73 -31.33 -31.28
CA THR A 775 -46.11 -30.97 -30.93
C THR A 775 -47.03 -30.87 -32.14
N LEU A 776 -48.34 -30.94 -31.87
CA LEU A 776 -49.40 -30.75 -32.86
C LEU A 776 -49.73 -29.27 -33.12
N ARG A 777 -49.20 -28.36 -32.29
CA ARG A 777 -49.29 -26.91 -32.51
C ARG A 777 -48.14 -26.42 -33.37
N GLU A 778 -48.32 -25.24 -33.94
CA GLU A 778 -47.37 -24.61 -34.84
C GLU A 778 -46.09 -24.20 -34.11
N SER A 779 -44.94 -24.60 -34.67
CA SER A 779 -43.62 -24.13 -34.26
C SER A 779 -43.06 -23.27 -35.41
N PRO A 780 -43.04 -21.93 -35.27
CA PRO A 780 -42.57 -21.05 -36.33
C PRO A 780 -41.06 -21.22 -36.60
N VAL A 781 -40.72 -21.46 -37.85
CA VAL A 781 -39.36 -21.32 -38.39
C VAL A 781 -39.36 -20.15 -39.38
N VAL A 782 -38.46 -19.20 -39.17
CA VAL A 782 -38.37 -17.98 -39.99
C VAL A 782 -37.06 -17.97 -40.77
N GLY A 783 -37.13 -17.83 -42.10
CA GLY A 783 -36.00 -17.87 -43.03
C GLY A 783 -36.04 -19.07 -43.99
N ILE A 784 -34.99 -19.27 -44.80
CA ILE A 784 -34.92 -20.43 -45.71
C ILE A 784 -34.39 -21.64 -44.94
N LEU A 785 -35.18 -22.71 -44.88
CA LEU A 785 -34.78 -24.01 -44.36
C LEU A 785 -34.14 -24.82 -45.48
N ASP A 786 -32.83 -25.08 -45.39
CA ASP A 786 -32.07 -25.82 -46.40
C ASP A 786 -31.63 -27.19 -45.88
N MET A 787 -32.33 -28.21 -46.37
CA MET A 787 -32.17 -29.60 -46.00
C MET A 787 -31.24 -30.28 -47.00
N VAL A 788 -29.94 -30.29 -46.76
CA VAL A 788 -28.95 -30.79 -47.76
C VAL A 788 -28.75 -32.32 -47.66
N GLY A 789 -28.96 -32.90 -46.48
CA GLY A 789 -28.78 -34.34 -46.20
C GLY A 789 -29.42 -34.82 -44.90
N SER A 790 -30.45 -34.11 -44.44
CA SER A 790 -31.09 -34.30 -43.13
C SER A 790 -32.53 -34.78 -43.27
N SER A 791 -33.12 -35.28 -42.17
CA SER A 791 -34.55 -35.59 -42.11
C SER A 791 -35.35 -34.44 -41.47
N LEU A 792 -36.38 -33.94 -42.13
CA LEU A 792 -37.41 -33.13 -41.50
C LEU A 792 -38.50 -34.07 -41.01
N VAL A 793 -38.68 -34.17 -39.69
CA VAL A 793 -39.67 -35.04 -39.06
C VAL A 793 -40.70 -34.16 -38.37
N LEU A 794 -41.93 -34.25 -38.83
CA LEU A 794 -43.02 -33.42 -38.36
C LEU A 794 -43.78 -34.21 -37.28
N GLY A 795 -43.36 -34.05 -36.02
CA GLY A 795 -43.80 -34.86 -34.88
C GLY A 795 -42.65 -35.28 -33.95
N ALA A 796 -42.99 -35.62 -32.70
CA ALA A 796 -42.04 -36.06 -31.68
C ALA A 796 -41.22 -37.30 -32.09
N ASP A 797 -41.83 -38.15 -32.92
CA ASP A 797 -41.18 -39.27 -33.60
C ASP A 797 -41.91 -39.59 -34.93
N PRO A 798 -41.35 -40.46 -35.80
CA PRO A 798 -41.94 -40.80 -37.10
C PRO A 798 -43.35 -41.40 -37.09
N ASN A 799 -43.94 -41.66 -35.92
CA ASN A 799 -45.29 -42.21 -35.74
C ASN A 799 -46.24 -41.22 -35.07
N ALA A 800 -45.77 -40.02 -34.73
CA ALA A 800 -46.60 -38.93 -34.22
C ALA A 800 -46.74 -37.85 -35.29
N PRO A 801 -47.94 -37.27 -35.49
CA PRO A 801 -48.08 -36.09 -36.34
C PRO A 801 -47.51 -34.84 -35.67
N GLY A 802 -47.23 -33.81 -36.47
CA GLY A 802 -46.74 -32.52 -36.03
C GLY A 802 -46.86 -31.47 -37.14
N ARG A 803 -46.87 -30.19 -36.76
CA ARG A 803 -47.04 -29.06 -37.69
C ARG A 803 -45.81 -28.17 -37.68
N LEU A 804 -45.32 -27.82 -38.86
CA LEU A 804 -44.27 -26.80 -39.05
C LEU A 804 -44.89 -25.59 -39.73
N LEU A 805 -44.81 -24.44 -39.08
CA LEU A 805 -45.12 -23.16 -39.69
C LEU A 805 -43.83 -22.55 -40.23
N LEU A 806 -43.75 -22.34 -41.53
CA LEU A 806 -42.57 -21.82 -42.21
C LEU A 806 -42.84 -20.42 -42.77
N ASP A 807 -42.22 -19.43 -42.15
CA ASP A 807 -42.16 -18.06 -42.65
C ASP A 807 -40.88 -17.90 -43.48
N GLY A 808 -40.88 -18.54 -44.66
CA GLY A 808 -39.78 -18.46 -45.62
C GLY A 808 -39.73 -19.62 -46.64
N GLY A 809 -38.57 -19.80 -47.27
CA GLY A 809 -38.36 -20.83 -48.30
C GLY A 809 -37.96 -22.20 -47.74
N LEU A 810 -38.16 -23.26 -48.52
CA LEU A 810 -37.77 -24.63 -48.15
C LEU A 810 -37.02 -25.28 -49.32
N ARG A 811 -35.84 -25.85 -49.05
CA ARG A 811 -35.08 -26.58 -50.06
C ARG A 811 -34.76 -27.98 -49.56
N PHE A 812 -35.11 -29.00 -50.34
CA PHE A 812 -34.64 -30.35 -50.15
C PHE A 812 -33.51 -30.66 -51.14
N GLY A 813 -32.37 -31.10 -50.63
CA GLY A 813 -31.31 -31.71 -51.43
C GLY A 813 -31.61 -33.18 -51.71
N ALA A 814 -30.91 -33.76 -52.69
CA ALA A 814 -31.09 -35.15 -53.13
C ALA A 814 -30.96 -36.22 -52.03
N ASN A 815 -30.33 -35.90 -50.89
CA ASN A 815 -30.17 -36.81 -49.75
C ASN A 815 -31.06 -36.47 -48.56
N ALA A 816 -31.90 -35.44 -48.67
CA ALA A 816 -32.80 -35.06 -47.60
C ALA A 816 -34.08 -35.88 -47.63
N ARG A 817 -34.75 -35.93 -46.47
CA ARG A 817 -35.94 -36.75 -46.26
C ARG A 817 -37.02 -35.96 -45.53
N LEU A 818 -38.22 -35.90 -46.09
CA LEU A 818 -39.41 -35.45 -45.35
C LEU A 818 -40.12 -36.67 -44.76
N VAL A 819 -40.46 -36.66 -43.47
CA VAL A 819 -41.22 -37.71 -42.80
C VAL A 819 -42.58 -37.17 -42.38
N VAL A 820 -43.63 -37.81 -42.87
CA VAL A 820 -45.04 -37.44 -42.69
C VAL A 820 -45.75 -38.61 -42.03
N THR A 821 -46.44 -38.33 -40.93
CA THR A 821 -47.25 -39.31 -40.22
C THR A 821 -48.72 -39.04 -40.48
N ILE A 822 -49.53 -40.10 -40.64
CA ILE A 822 -50.99 -40.01 -40.71
C ILE A 822 -51.58 -40.90 -39.61
N LEU A 823 -52.45 -40.34 -38.78
CA LEU A 823 -52.96 -40.94 -37.55
C LEU A 823 -54.47 -41.21 -37.56
N GLY A 824 -55.32 -40.33 -38.11
CA GLY A 824 -56.78 -40.37 -37.90
C GLY A 824 -57.64 -40.31 -39.16
N THR A 825 -58.92 -39.94 -39.04
CA THR A 825 -59.96 -39.99 -40.10
C THR A 825 -60.34 -38.64 -40.70
N ASN A 826 -59.97 -37.52 -40.07
CA ASN A 826 -60.27 -36.17 -40.51
C ASN A 826 -59.08 -35.58 -41.26
N ASN A 827 -58.61 -36.26 -42.30
CA ASN A 827 -57.38 -35.87 -42.99
C ASN A 827 -57.59 -34.92 -44.17
N SER A 828 -58.85 -34.62 -44.51
CA SER A 828 -59.22 -33.64 -45.55
C SER A 828 -59.39 -32.23 -45.01
N ASN A 829 -59.48 -32.04 -43.68
CA ASN A 829 -59.44 -30.73 -43.06
C ASN A 829 -57.96 -30.31 -42.88
N PRO A 830 -57.48 -29.25 -43.56
CA PRO A 830 -56.11 -28.75 -43.42
C PRO A 830 -55.75 -28.37 -41.98
N ASP A 831 -56.73 -27.98 -41.15
CA ASP A 831 -56.51 -27.62 -39.74
C ASP A 831 -56.45 -28.83 -38.79
N SER A 832 -56.60 -30.05 -39.30
CA SER A 832 -56.62 -31.26 -38.49
C SER A 832 -55.26 -31.54 -37.83
N ILE A 833 -55.31 -32.10 -36.63
CA ILE A 833 -54.13 -32.55 -35.88
C ILE A 833 -53.77 -34.01 -36.18
N GLU A 834 -54.50 -34.66 -37.09
CA GLU A 834 -54.39 -36.10 -37.32
C GLU A 834 -53.34 -36.49 -38.37
N PHE A 835 -52.65 -35.52 -38.97
CA PHE A 835 -51.56 -35.76 -39.90
C PHE A 835 -50.46 -34.70 -39.76
N SER A 836 -49.27 -35.04 -40.26
CA SER A 836 -48.13 -34.12 -40.30
C SER A 836 -48.23 -33.14 -41.45
N GLN A 837 -47.89 -31.88 -41.22
CA GLN A 837 -48.04 -30.84 -42.23
C GLN A 837 -46.96 -29.75 -42.16
N ILE A 838 -46.57 -29.25 -43.32
CA ILE A 838 -45.81 -28.00 -43.48
C ILE A 838 -46.76 -26.94 -44.03
N ILE A 839 -46.84 -25.80 -43.34
CA ILE A 839 -47.60 -24.63 -43.76
C ILE A 839 -46.61 -23.51 -43.99
N ALA A 840 -46.48 -23.06 -45.24
CA ALA A 840 -45.64 -21.91 -45.58
C ALA A 840 -46.50 -20.65 -45.72
N THR A 841 -46.15 -19.59 -44.98
CA THR A 841 -46.99 -18.39 -44.82
C THR A 841 -46.44 -17.13 -45.48
N SER A 842 -45.26 -17.15 -46.11
CA SER A 842 -44.66 -15.93 -46.69
C SER A 842 -43.79 -16.12 -47.94
N ASN A 843 -43.45 -14.99 -48.59
CA ASN A 843 -42.83 -14.84 -49.91
C ASN A 843 -41.28 -14.83 -49.93
N ALA A 844 -40.58 -15.51 -49.02
CA ALA A 844 -39.11 -15.49 -49.08
C ALA A 844 -38.61 -16.39 -50.22
N ALA A 845 -38.14 -15.79 -51.32
CA ALA A 845 -37.55 -16.54 -52.42
C ALA A 845 -36.27 -17.30 -51.99
N PRO A 846 -36.06 -18.53 -52.49
CA PRO A 846 -36.96 -19.27 -53.39
C PRO A 846 -38.11 -19.91 -52.60
N GLY A 847 -39.19 -20.27 -53.29
CA GLY A 847 -40.32 -21.02 -52.74
C GLY A 847 -39.94 -22.39 -52.16
N ILE A 848 -40.74 -23.41 -52.45
CA ILE A 848 -40.47 -24.77 -51.95
C ILE A 848 -39.86 -25.59 -53.08
N ASP A 849 -38.58 -25.96 -52.96
CA ASP A 849 -37.86 -26.82 -53.91
C ASP A 849 -37.76 -28.25 -53.35
N LEU A 850 -38.39 -29.19 -54.04
CA LEU A 850 -38.49 -30.59 -53.64
C LEU A 850 -37.49 -31.47 -54.39
N ALA A 851 -36.74 -32.25 -53.62
CA ALA A 851 -35.91 -33.36 -54.09
C ALA A 851 -35.81 -34.42 -52.97
N GLY A 852 -35.01 -35.45 -53.17
CA GLY A 852 -34.74 -36.47 -52.15
C GLY A 852 -35.93 -37.38 -51.89
N GLN A 853 -36.21 -37.70 -50.63
CA GLN A 853 -37.19 -38.74 -50.28
C GLN A 853 -38.37 -38.21 -49.46
N LEU A 854 -39.59 -38.54 -49.86
CA LEU A 854 -40.76 -38.48 -48.98
C LEU A 854 -40.97 -39.84 -48.31
N LYS A 855 -41.08 -39.86 -46.98
CA LYS A 855 -41.50 -41.01 -46.21
C LYS A 855 -42.87 -40.75 -45.61
N ILE A 856 -43.82 -41.63 -45.90
CA ILE A 856 -45.17 -41.58 -45.35
C ILE A 856 -45.36 -42.76 -44.41
N VAL A 857 -45.66 -42.47 -43.15
CA VAL A 857 -45.90 -43.45 -42.11
C VAL A 857 -47.39 -43.44 -41.77
N ARG A 858 -48.07 -44.52 -42.13
CA ARG A 858 -49.48 -44.75 -41.75
C ARG A 858 -49.55 -45.43 -40.39
N ASN A 859 -50.27 -44.81 -39.46
CA ASN A 859 -50.71 -45.47 -38.25
C ASN A 859 -51.92 -46.37 -38.54
N SER A 860 -52.05 -47.49 -37.83
CA SER A 860 -53.20 -48.41 -37.92
C SER A 860 -54.56 -47.76 -37.66
N ALA A 861 -54.60 -46.63 -36.95
CA ALA A 861 -55.84 -45.90 -36.67
C ALA A 861 -56.42 -45.18 -37.90
N TYR A 862 -55.60 -44.88 -38.92
CA TYR A 862 -56.08 -44.36 -40.20
C TYR A 862 -56.52 -45.49 -41.12
N LEU A 863 -57.78 -45.49 -41.54
CA LEU A 863 -58.32 -46.38 -42.58
C LEU A 863 -58.49 -45.56 -43.86
N PRO A 864 -57.62 -45.74 -44.86
CA PRO A 864 -57.71 -44.97 -46.10
C PRO A 864 -58.99 -45.33 -46.86
N THR A 865 -59.67 -44.32 -47.37
CA THR A 865 -60.80 -44.45 -48.29
C THR A 865 -60.46 -43.85 -49.65
N VAL A 866 -61.17 -44.29 -50.69
CA VAL A 866 -61.00 -43.73 -52.04
C VAL A 866 -61.23 -42.23 -51.98
N CYS A 867 -60.27 -41.47 -52.52
CA CYS A 867 -60.28 -40.01 -52.57
C CYS A 867 -60.05 -39.27 -51.25
N ASP A 868 -59.54 -39.96 -50.21
CA ASP A 868 -58.89 -39.25 -49.10
C ASP A 868 -57.75 -38.39 -49.67
N THR A 869 -57.86 -37.09 -49.48
CA THR A 869 -56.87 -36.08 -49.88
C THR A 869 -56.27 -35.47 -48.63
N ILE A 870 -54.95 -35.59 -48.46
CA ILE A 870 -54.23 -35.13 -47.28
C ILE A 870 -53.20 -34.08 -47.70
N PRO A 871 -53.38 -32.80 -47.32
CA PRO A 871 -52.44 -31.76 -47.69
C PRO A 871 -51.19 -31.82 -46.83
N ILE A 872 -50.10 -32.32 -47.39
CA ILE A 872 -48.81 -32.52 -46.67
C ILE A 872 -48.02 -31.22 -46.62
N ILE A 873 -48.02 -30.47 -47.72
CA ILE A 873 -47.38 -29.16 -47.85
C ILE A 873 -48.41 -28.19 -48.40
N MET A 874 -48.59 -27.05 -47.75
CA MET A 874 -49.48 -25.99 -48.21
C MET A 874 -48.77 -24.64 -48.18
N MET A 875 -49.14 -23.77 -49.11
CA MET A 875 -48.78 -22.35 -49.09
C MET A 875 -50.06 -21.53 -48.93
N GLU A 876 -50.17 -20.75 -47.84
CA GLU A 876 -51.42 -20.04 -47.49
C GLU A 876 -51.56 -18.68 -48.19
N ASP A 877 -50.47 -17.96 -48.45
CA ASP A 877 -50.49 -16.59 -48.98
C ASP A 877 -49.24 -16.26 -49.86
N SER A 878 -48.90 -17.12 -50.84
CA SER A 878 -47.65 -16.98 -51.63
C SER A 878 -47.81 -16.61 -53.11
N SER A 879 -46.86 -15.83 -53.65
CA SER A 879 -46.67 -15.61 -55.09
C SER A 879 -45.67 -16.58 -55.75
N GLU A 880 -44.98 -17.38 -54.94
CA GLU A 880 -44.01 -18.39 -55.35
C GLU A 880 -44.69 -19.76 -55.52
N GLN A 881 -44.07 -20.70 -56.25
CA GLN A 881 -44.60 -22.04 -56.51
C GLN A 881 -43.80 -23.13 -55.78
N ILE A 882 -44.44 -24.27 -55.53
CA ILE A 882 -43.72 -25.52 -55.24
C ILE A 882 -43.08 -25.99 -56.55
N GLU A 883 -41.77 -26.13 -56.55
CA GLU A 883 -40.97 -26.60 -57.69
C GLU A 883 -40.35 -27.96 -57.36
N GLY A 884 -40.20 -28.81 -58.38
CA GLY A 884 -39.64 -30.16 -58.24
C GLY A 884 -40.62 -31.22 -57.74
N GLU A 885 -40.13 -32.45 -57.63
CA GLU A 885 -40.84 -33.62 -57.10
C GLU A 885 -39.89 -34.39 -56.17
N PHE A 886 -40.41 -35.15 -55.22
CA PHE A 886 -39.56 -36.07 -54.45
C PHE A 886 -39.00 -37.17 -55.36
N ASP A 887 -37.67 -37.34 -55.37
CA ASP A 887 -36.95 -38.37 -56.14
C ASP A 887 -37.39 -39.81 -55.79
N SER A 888 -37.87 -40.02 -54.55
CA SER A 888 -38.41 -41.31 -54.12
C SER A 888 -39.48 -41.17 -53.04
N ILE A 889 -40.42 -42.11 -53.01
CA ILE A 889 -41.47 -42.20 -52.00
C ILE A 889 -41.34 -43.54 -51.27
N VAL A 890 -41.33 -43.50 -49.94
CA VAL A 890 -41.31 -44.68 -49.07
C VAL A 890 -42.58 -44.72 -48.25
N LEU A 891 -43.33 -45.81 -48.40
CA LEU A 891 -44.61 -46.03 -47.73
C LEU A 891 -44.44 -47.08 -46.63
N GLU A 892 -44.76 -46.71 -45.40
CA GLU A 892 -44.79 -47.63 -44.24
C GLU A 892 -46.22 -47.75 -43.71
N GLY A 893 -46.67 -48.97 -43.42
CA GLY A 893 -48.02 -49.22 -42.86
C GLY A 893 -49.16 -49.33 -43.88
N PHE A 894 -48.87 -49.35 -45.19
CA PHE A 894 -49.88 -49.46 -46.27
C PHE A 894 -50.10 -50.89 -46.81
N GLY A 895 -49.41 -51.90 -46.25
CA GLY A 895 -49.59 -53.30 -46.67
C GLY A 895 -51.01 -53.81 -46.38
N GLY A 896 -51.63 -54.48 -47.36
CA GLY A 896 -52.95 -55.11 -47.22
C GLY A 896 -54.15 -54.19 -47.48
N VAL A 897 -53.93 -52.98 -48.01
CA VAL A 897 -54.98 -52.06 -48.48
C VAL A 897 -54.97 -52.07 -50.01
N PHE A 898 -56.13 -52.14 -50.68
CA PHE A 898 -56.25 -52.05 -52.14
C PHE A 898 -56.27 -50.61 -52.66
N LEU A 899 -55.57 -49.73 -51.94
CA LEU A 899 -55.37 -48.33 -52.29
C LEU A 899 -53.88 -48.06 -52.46
N GLU A 900 -53.52 -47.32 -53.49
CA GLU A 900 -52.21 -46.71 -53.66
C GLU A 900 -52.26 -45.23 -53.26
N PRO A 901 -51.33 -44.78 -52.38
CA PRO A 901 -51.18 -43.38 -52.10
C PRO A 901 -50.37 -42.71 -53.23
N VAL A 902 -50.95 -41.71 -53.88
CA VAL A 902 -50.35 -40.98 -55.00
C VAL A 902 -50.18 -39.52 -54.61
N LEU A 903 -48.99 -38.97 -54.84
CA LEU A 903 -48.76 -37.54 -54.66
C LEU A 903 -49.29 -36.77 -55.87
N VAL A 904 -50.05 -35.72 -55.59
CA VAL A 904 -50.49 -34.73 -56.57
C VAL A 904 -49.77 -33.43 -56.23
N TYR A 905 -48.90 -33.00 -57.14
CA TYR A 905 -48.15 -31.76 -57.03
C TYR A 905 -48.94 -30.65 -57.73
N GLU A 906 -49.44 -29.72 -56.94
CA GLU A 906 -50.09 -28.50 -57.41
C GLU A 906 -49.17 -27.31 -57.14
N PRO A 907 -49.31 -26.18 -57.86
CA PRO A 907 -48.44 -25.02 -57.66
C PRO A 907 -48.38 -24.50 -56.22
N GLN A 908 -49.43 -24.70 -55.42
CA GLN A 908 -49.55 -24.22 -54.04
C GLN A 908 -49.72 -25.31 -52.97
N GLN A 909 -49.88 -26.58 -53.38
CA GLN A 909 -50.08 -27.69 -52.45
C GLN A 909 -49.43 -28.98 -52.94
N VAL A 910 -48.93 -29.79 -52.00
CA VAL A 910 -48.63 -31.21 -52.24
C VAL A 910 -49.63 -32.05 -51.49
N ASN A 911 -50.50 -32.71 -52.25
CA ASN A 911 -51.59 -33.51 -51.73
C ASN A 911 -51.26 -34.99 -51.85
N LEU A 912 -51.40 -35.74 -50.76
CA LEU A 912 -51.43 -37.20 -50.82
C LEU A 912 -52.86 -37.65 -51.07
N VAL A 913 -53.09 -38.29 -52.20
CA VAL A 913 -54.43 -38.73 -52.60
C VAL A 913 -54.47 -40.24 -52.67
N MET A 914 -55.43 -40.84 -51.98
CA MET A 914 -55.67 -42.28 -52.03
C MET A 914 -56.40 -42.65 -53.33
N ARG A 915 -55.82 -43.55 -54.11
CA ARG A 915 -56.40 -44.08 -55.36
C ARG A 915 -56.58 -45.58 -55.26
N PRO A 916 -57.59 -46.17 -55.93
CA PRO A 916 -57.64 -47.62 -56.10
C PRO A 916 -56.33 -48.14 -56.69
N LEU A 917 -55.79 -49.20 -56.10
CA LEU A 917 -54.59 -49.88 -56.62
C LEU A 917 -54.83 -50.47 -58.02
N ARG A 918 -56.10 -50.66 -58.39
CA ARG A 918 -56.51 -51.25 -59.66
C ARG A 918 -57.47 -50.31 -60.40
N PRO A 919 -57.19 -49.99 -61.68
CA PRO A 919 -58.12 -49.25 -62.52
C PRO A 919 -59.47 -49.97 -62.60
N GLY A 920 -60.56 -49.24 -62.36
CA GLY A 920 -61.94 -49.76 -62.40
C GLY A 920 -62.51 -50.23 -61.06
N ASP A 921 -61.68 -50.44 -60.02
CA ASP A 921 -62.12 -50.82 -58.66
C ASP A 921 -62.58 -49.57 -57.89
N ALA A 922 -63.78 -49.10 -58.23
CA ALA A 922 -64.35 -47.86 -57.72
C ALA A 922 -64.44 -47.84 -56.18
N ASN A 923 -64.76 -48.96 -55.54
CA ASN A 923 -64.88 -49.04 -54.08
C ASN A 923 -63.59 -49.47 -53.36
N ALA A 924 -62.52 -49.77 -54.09
CA ALA A 924 -61.23 -50.24 -53.60
C ALA A 924 -61.31 -51.49 -52.69
N ASN A 925 -62.17 -52.44 -53.02
CA ASN A 925 -62.27 -53.72 -52.30
C ASN A 925 -61.32 -54.80 -52.83
N GLY A 926 -60.57 -54.50 -53.90
CA GLY A 926 -59.63 -55.41 -54.54
C GLY A 926 -60.21 -56.22 -55.70
N CYS A 927 -61.49 -56.05 -56.05
CA CYS A 927 -62.18 -56.69 -57.15
C CYS A 927 -62.80 -55.60 -58.03
N VAL A 928 -62.82 -55.79 -59.35
CA VAL A 928 -63.63 -54.94 -60.25
C VAL A 928 -64.89 -55.71 -60.61
N ASP A 929 -66.04 -55.39 -60.02
CA ASP A 929 -67.28 -56.15 -60.18
C ASP A 929 -68.53 -55.28 -60.42
N ASP A 930 -69.71 -55.89 -60.29
CA ASP A 930 -70.99 -55.22 -60.51
C ASP A 930 -71.25 -54.08 -59.52
N VAL A 931 -70.59 -54.09 -58.36
CA VAL A 931 -70.63 -52.99 -57.39
C VAL A 931 -69.88 -51.78 -57.91
N ASP A 932 -68.72 -51.95 -58.54
CA ASP A 932 -67.96 -50.83 -59.12
C ASP A 932 -68.67 -50.22 -60.32
N LEU A 933 -69.24 -51.07 -61.17
CA LEU A 933 -70.06 -50.64 -62.30
C LEU A 933 -71.29 -49.87 -61.83
N ALA A 934 -71.92 -50.31 -60.73
CA ALA A 934 -73.04 -49.60 -60.13
C ALA A 934 -72.64 -48.24 -59.55
N ILE A 935 -71.42 -48.10 -59.01
CA ILE A 935 -70.90 -46.82 -58.49
C ILE A 935 -70.72 -45.81 -59.63
N VAL A 936 -70.12 -46.22 -60.75
CA VAL A 936 -69.93 -45.34 -61.92
C VAL A 936 -71.27 -44.99 -62.58
N LEU A 937 -72.12 -45.97 -62.88
CA LEU A 937 -73.44 -45.71 -63.48
C LEU A 937 -74.36 -44.88 -62.59
N GLY A 938 -74.27 -45.07 -61.27
CA GLY A 938 -75.07 -44.35 -60.28
C GLY A 938 -74.74 -42.86 -60.19
N SER A 939 -73.56 -42.45 -60.68
CA SER A 939 -73.10 -41.05 -60.69
C SER A 939 -72.87 -40.52 -62.10
N PHE A 940 -73.26 -41.27 -63.15
CA PHE A 940 -72.99 -40.93 -64.55
C PHE A 940 -73.55 -39.56 -64.94
N GLY A 941 -72.71 -38.72 -65.55
CA GLY A 941 -73.00 -37.32 -65.90
C GLY A 941 -72.85 -36.33 -64.74
N SER A 942 -72.39 -36.78 -63.57
CA SER A 942 -72.12 -35.89 -62.43
C SER A 942 -70.73 -35.27 -62.54
N THR A 943 -70.60 -34.01 -62.12
CA THR A 943 -69.30 -33.39 -61.87
C THR A 943 -68.90 -33.64 -60.42
N CYS A 944 -67.78 -34.32 -60.22
CA CYS A 944 -67.21 -34.54 -58.89
C CYS A 944 -65.69 -34.45 -59.02
N GLY A 945 -65.03 -33.65 -58.17
CA GLY A 945 -63.57 -33.48 -58.28
C GLY A 945 -62.77 -34.70 -57.83
N CYS A 946 -63.36 -35.57 -57.00
CA CYS A 946 -62.74 -36.79 -56.50
C CYS A 946 -63.80 -37.78 -55.94
N CYS A 947 -64.82 -38.16 -56.72
CA CYS A 947 -65.71 -39.23 -56.25
C CYS A 947 -65.23 -40.61 -56.73
N PRO A 948 -65.55 -41.69 -55.99
CA PRO A 948 -65.23 -43.07 -56.40
C PRO A 948 -65.68 -43.46 -57.82
N ALA A 949 -66.67 -42.76 -58.36
CA ALA A 949 -67.23 -43.00 -59.69
C ALA A 949 -66.45 -42.33 -60.84
N ASP A 950 -65.63 -41.33 -60.56
CA ASP A 950 -64.75 -40.68 -61.53
C ASP A 950 -63.39 -41.40 -61.48
N ILE A 951 -63.27 -42.42 -62.34
CA ILE A 951 -62.16 -43.37 -62.34
C ILE A 951 -60.93 -42.75 -63.01
N ASN A 952 -61.11 -41.95 -64.06
CA ASN A 952 -60.04 -41.28 -64.78
C ASN A 952 -59.61 -39.94 -64.14
N ARG A 953 -60.45 -39.38 -63.25
CA ARG A 953 -60.25 -38.15 -62.49
C ARG A 953 -60.13 -36.90 -63.33
N ASP A 954 -60.90 -36.81 -64.41
CA ASP A 954 -61.02 -35.59 -65.21
C ASP A 954 -62.09 -34.62 -64.66
N GLY A 955 -62.79 -35.00 -63.60
CA GLY A 955 -63.80 -34.19 -62.90
C GLY A 955 -65.22 -34.41 -63.40
N LEU A 956 -65.44 -35.32 -64.34
CA LEU A 956 -66.73 -35.67 -64.93
C LEU A 956 -66.88 -37.19 -64.98
N VAL A 957 -67.92 -37.73 -64.34
CA VAL A 957 -68.22 -39.17 -64.48
C VAL A 957 -68.85 -39.40 -65.85
N ASP A 958 -68.11 -39.91 -66.82
CA ASP A 958 -68.57 -40.08 -68.20
C ASP A 958 -68.31 -41.47 -68.78
N ASP A 959 -68.50 -41.60 -70.11
CA ASP A 959 -68.33 -42.86 -70.81
C ASP A 959 -66.90 -43.41 -70.73
N THR A 960 -65.92 -42.55 -70.46
CA THR A 960 -64.53 -42.90 -70.22
C THR A 960 -64.36 -43.66 -68.91
N ASP A 961 -65.00 -43.22 -67.82
CA ASP A 961 -64.96 -43.92 -66.53
C ASP A 961 -65.65 -45.28 -66.60
N LEU A 962 -66.81 -45.30 -67.24
CA LEU A 962 -67.57 -46.53 -67.45
C LEU A 962 -66.78 -47.52 -68.32
N ALA A 963 -66.08 -47.05 -69.34
CA ALA A 963 -65.20 -47.88 -70.15
C ALA A 963 -64.08 -48.49 -69.32
N ILE A 964 -63.45 -47.73 -68.41
CA ILE A 964 -62.37 -48.25 -67.55
C ILE A 964 -62.89 -49.36 -66.62
N VAL A 965 -64.06 -49.20 -66.01
CA VAL A 965 -64.65 -50.27 -65.18
C VAL A 965 -64.96 -51.51 -66.02
N LEU A 966 -65.56 -51.33 -67.20
CA LEU A 966 -65.94 -52.45 -68.07
C LEU A 966 -64.73 -53.19 -68.66
N GLU A 967 -63.66 -52.47 -69.01
CA GLU A 967 -62.41 -53.04 -69.53
C GLU A 967 -61.67 -53.87 -68.48
N ASN A 968 -61.82 -53.49 -67.20
CA ASN A 968 -61.20 -54.17 -66.07
C ASN A 968 -62.16 -55.10 -65.32
N PHE A 969 -63.40 -55.28 -65.81
CA PHE A 969 -64.45 -56.04 -65.14
C PHE A 969 -64.06 -57.52 -64.95
N GLY A 970 -64.16 -58.01 -63.71
CA GLY A 970 -63.74 -59.33 -63.28
C GLY A 970 -62.26 -59.47 -62.91
N LEU A 971 -61.48 -58.37 -62.90
CA LEU A 971 -60.05 -58.43 -62.54
C LEU A 971 -59.82 -58.56 -61.03
N GLY A 972 -59.17 -59.68 -60.70
CA GLY A 972 -58.63 -60.08 -59.41
C GLY A 972 -59.63 -60.23 -58.26
N CYS A 973 -60.80 -60.75 -58.64
CA CYS A 973 -61.69 -61.57 -57.81
C CYS A 973 -61.11 -62.95 -57.49
#